data_AF-A0A8C8GA71-F1
#
_entry.id   AF-A0A8C8GA71-F1
#
_cell.length_a   1.000
_cell.length_b   1.000
_cell.length_c   1.000
_cell.angle_alpha   90.00
_cell.angle_beta   90.00
_cell.angle_gamma   90.00
#
_symmetry.space_group_name_H-M   'P 1'
#
loop_
_entity.id
_entity.type
_entity.pdbx_description
1 polymer ?
#
loop_
_entity_poly.entity_id
_entity_poly.type
_entity_poly.pdbx_seq_one_letter_code
_entity_poly.pdbx_strand_id
1 'polypeptide(L)'
;MSGQKRMCDSNISSSSSSAPPEKRREREGGEDGGPGVSSAAGGSTAVETVIKLGGVSNSEEQDVKALQVKNRKLGESLDQRQVIEDELRERIERLETRQATDDASLLILNRYWNQFDDNVCLIGRRYDESGSESVETPAGEGRSLKPDTPEPDGDSNQERAKDRGTGETTTSFLATLASSSSEEMEAELQERVESSQKQANRVVEIYDSLKTTVEQLKKDQDSGVAAQLNTLLSSENDRLRQLTEDLQQKHSHMTSESRSLGRAVARADTRVSELQGLIEELQWDMEKIRRRENRLNTHLGEILERVNSKGYKVCGEASSVCGTITINKRKFEEMNSELEENRELAENRLSELQRRQQDLQTFNQENNNMKVELLSRAEGVVRESSEYRCLQSQFSVLYNESVGLKSQLDETRTRLNTTRTARLRQLEHMENDEVSLQRKVRTEVFQLEDTLAQVRKEYEMLRIEFEQTLAANEQAGPINREMRHLISTLQTHNQHMKGEVVKYKLTLREAQTDLSQVREGGREREKEGKREMESTSVKTEPGTETEGEIKEEEKEKEVKKEKEKERERERERGQPVEGVGPRRRRRLGPATNWKRLCPCRKAQESQREMKLLLDMYRSAPKEQRDKVQLMAAEKKAKSEAEELKQRLRDLEERERREGKKMADEEALRKICSVEEQINILNKKLSLAKQEEDALLSEMDVTGQAFEDMQEQNIRLMQQLREKDDANFKLMSERIKSNQIHKLLKEEKEELADQLLTLKTQVDAQLQVVRKLEEKERLLQGTIGTAERELALRTQALDMNKRKTQESTVLSEEVRSQLDQVQQRLGTVREEVIENSISKEKQSFNARRAQEDISKLRRKIEKAKKPAETVRNGDDILNEEINDYKARLTCPCCNSRVKDAVLTKCFHVFCFECVKTRYDTRQRKCPKCNAAFGANDFHRIYIE
;
A
#
# COMPACT_ATOMS: atom_id res chain seq x y z
N MET A 1 30.02 -17.72 -27.72
CA MET A 1 28.93 -16.89 -27.15
C MET A 1 29.20 -16.80 -25.65
N SER A 2 30.23 -16.07 -25.18
CA SER A 2 30.60 -14.66 -25.43
C SER A 2 29.69 -13.71 -24.64
N GLY A 3 30.18 -13.00 -23.61
CA GLY A 3 31.57 -13.05 -23.13
C GLY A 3 31.84 -12.43 -21.76
N GLN A 4 33.02 -12.74 -21.24
CA GLN A 4 33.60 -12.15 -20.04
C GLN A 4 34.28 -10.81 -20.38
N LYS A 5 34.47 -9.95 -19.38
CA LYS A 5 35.50 -8.90 -19.42
C LYS A 5 36.21 -8.82 -18.06
N ARG A 6 37.52 -9.09 -18.06
CA ARG A 6 38.47 -8.75 -16.99
C ARG A 6 39.33 -7.57 -17.44
N MET A 7 40.01 -6.94 -16.48
CA MET A 7 41.32 -6.25 -16.52
C MET A 7 41.26 -4.95 -15.69
N CYS A 8 42.26 -4.60 -14.88
CA CYS A 8 43.43 -5.37 -14.42
C CYS A 8 43.99 -4.77 -13.11
N ASP A 9 44.81 -5.53 -12.39
CA ASP A 9 45.47 -5.10 -11.14
C ASP A 9 46.57 -4.06 -11.36
N SER A 10 46.88 -3.28 -10.31
CA SER A 10 48.17 -2.59 -10.14
C SER A 10 48.42 -2.28 -8.67
N ASN A 11 49.23 -3.11 -8.01
CA ASN A 11 49.78 -2.81 -6.68
C ASN A 11 50.94 -1.81 -6.78
N ILE A 12 51.02 -0.86 -5.84
CA ILE A 12 52.26 -0.36 -5.21
C ILE A 12 51.88 0.41 -3.93
N SER A 13 52.79 0.45 -2.96
CA SER A 13 52.50 0.79 -1.56
C SER A 13 52.99 2.17 -1.10
N SER A 14 52.26 2.74 -0.13
CA SER A 14 52.75 3.57 1.01
C SER A 14 53.66 4.79 0.76
N SER A 15 53.18 6.00 1.16
CA SER A 15 53.71 6.71 2.35
C SER A 15 53.03 8.08 2.66
N SER A 16 53.12 8.50 3.93
CA SER A 16 53.24 9.91 4.41
C SER A 16 52.20 10.99 4.02
N SER A 17 51.20 11.17 4.90
CA SER A 17 50.85 12.44 5.61
C SER A 17 51.17 13.82 5.01
N SER A 18 50.14 14.67 4.86
CA SER A 18 50.20 16.13 5.13
C SER A 18 48.80 16.72 5.33
N ALA A 19 48.58 17.56 6.34
CA ALA A 19 47.30 18.21 6.63
C ALA A 19 47.21 19.65 6.05
N PRO A 20 46.01 20.17 5.73
CA PRO A 20 45.80 21.59 5.42
C PRO A 20 45.79 22.45 6.70
N PRO A 21 46.17 23.75 6.64
CA PRO A 21 46.45 24.56 7.82
C PRO A 21 45.29 25.44 8.32
N GLU A 22 45.30 25.71 9.63
CA GLU A 22 44.55 26.83 10.23
C GLU A 22 45.27 28.18 10.07
N LYS A 23 44.48 29.27 9.99
CA LYS A 23 44.70 30.60 10.62
C LYS A 23 43.61 31.58 10.14
N ARG A 24 43.24 32.64 10.86
CA ARG A 24 43.08 32.92 12.31
C ARG A 24 42.32 34.25 12.39
N ARG A 25 41.42 34.39 13.37
CA ARG A 25 40.60 35.59 13.64
C ARG A 25 41.33 36.93 13.50
N GLU A 26 40.59 37.95 13.06
CA GLU A 26 40.64 39.30 13.63
C GLU A 26 39.20 39.88 13.74
N ARG A 27 39.02 41.06 14.35
CA ARG A 27 37.74 41.52 14.96
C ARG A 27 37.56 43.04 14.82
N GLU A 28 36.31 43.51 14.89
CA GLU A 28 35.89 44.94 14.85
C GLU A 28 36.10 45.62 13.47
N GLY A 29 35.29 46.60 13.03
CA GLY A 29 34.04 47.15 13.55
C GLY A 29 33.66 48.44 12.78
N GLY A 30 32.39 48.67 12.44
CA GLY A 30 31.95 49.86 11.69
C GLY A 30 30.52 49.76 11.14
N GLU A 31 29.87 50.90 10.89
CA GLU A 31 28.43 51.01 10.64
C GLU A 31 28.07 51.57 9.24
N ASP A 32 26.81 51.33 8.85
CA ASP A 32 25.95 52.08 7.91
C ASP A 32 26.25 52.04 6.38
N GLY A 33 25.19 52.24 5.59
CA GLY A 33 25.19 52.28 4.11
C GLY A 33 24.14 51.36 3.45
N GLY A 34 23.05 51.95 2.93
CA GLY A 34 21.93 51.22 2.31
C GLY A 34 22.15 50.69 0.87
N PRO A 35 21.20 49.88 0.34
CA PRO A 35 21.37 49.14 -0.90
C PRO A 35 21.22 49.97 -2.19
N GLY A 36 22.06 49.67 -3.19
CA GLY A 36 22.04 50.34 -4.50
C GLY A 36 21.03 49.73 -5.49
N VAL A 37 20.21 50.59 -6.11
CA VAL A 37 19.30 50.21 -7.20
C VAL A 37 20.06 50.01 -8.50
N SER A 38 19.77 48.92 -9.24
CA SER A 38 20.19 48.74 -10.63
C SER A 38 19.00 48.76 -11.57
N SER A 39 19.08 49.55 -12.64
CA SER A 39 18.01 49.75 -13.62
C SER A 39 18.30 48.98 -14.91
N ALA A 40 17.26 48.37 -15.49
CA ALA A 40 17.23 47.94 -16.88
C ALA A 40 15.88 48.34 -17.48
N ALA A 41 15.88 49.20 -18.50
CA ALA A 41 14.67 49.71 -19.13
C ALA A 41 14.43 49.04 -20.50
N GLY A 42 13.16 48.74 -20.80
CA GLY A 42 12.72 48.24 -22.09
C GLY A 42 11.25 48.61 -22.31
N GLY A 43 11.01 49.71 -23.01
CA GLY A 43 9.65 50.23 -23.25
C GLY A 43 9.25 50.19 -24.72
N SER A 44 7.94 50.17 -24.97
CA SER A 44 7.36 50.59 -26.24
C SER A 44 5.96 51.15 -26.02
N THR A 45 5.44 51.94 -26.95
CA THR A 45 4.33 52.87 -26.74
C THR A 45 3.21 52.74 -27.76
N ALA A 46 1.97 52.80 -27.27
CA ALA A 46 0.77 53.20 -28.01
C ALA A 46 -0.03 54.11 -27.05
N VAL A 47 0.02 55.44 -27.17
CA VAL A 47 -0.65 56.27 -28.19
C VAL A 47 -2.17 56.15 -28.09
N GLU A 48 -2.77 57.07 -27.33
CA GLU A 48 -4.20 57.39 -27.35
C GLU A 48 -4.36 58.92 -27.36
N THR A 49 -5.37 59.43 -28.08
CA THR A 49 -5.33 60.81 -28.60
C THR A 49 -6.24 61.81 -27.89
N VAL A 50 -5.60 62.86 -27.35
CA VAL A 50 -6.05 64.27 -27.31
C VAL A 50 -7.54 64.55 -27.04
N ILE A 51 -7.84 64.80 -25.76
CA ILE A 51 -8.62 65.95 -25.23
C ILE A 51 -9.91 66.35 -25.96
N LYS A 52 -11.04 66.32 -25.23
CA LYS A 52 -12.04 67.41 -25.29
C LYS A 52 -12.81 67.63 -23.97
N LEU A 53 -12.67 68.84 -23.43
CA LEU A 53 -13.64 69.61 -22.64
C LEU A 53 -14.16 69.06 -21.29
N GLY A 54 -13.61 69.61 -20.21
CA GLY A 54 -14.41 70.45 -19.31
C GLY A 54 -15.51 69.80 -18.45
N GLY A 55 -15.13 68.92 -17.54
CA GLY A 55 -15.92 68.59 -16.34
C GLY A 55 -15.32 69.22 -15.08
N VAL A 56 -16.15 69.59 -14.10
CA VAL A 56 -15.67 70.09 -12.79
C VAL A 56 -14.91 68.97 -12.07
N SER A 57 -13.73 69.27 -11.54
CA SER A 57 -12.95 68.30 -10.75
C SER A 57 -13.63 68.02 -9.41
N ASN A 58 -14.54 67.05 -9.38
CA ASN A 58 -15.25 66.64 -8.17
C ASN A 58 -14.26 66.05 -7.17
N SER A 59 -14.44 66.31 -5.87
CA SER A 59 -13.55 65.76 -4.81
C SER A 59 -13.41 64.25 -4.96
N GLU A 60 -14.56 63.59 -5.17
CA GLU A 60 -14.71 62.16 -5.38
C GLU A 60 -13.73 61.56 -6.41
N GLU A 61 -13.39 62.26 -7.50
CA GLU A 61 -12.41 61.76 -8.46
C GLU A 61 -10.97 61.78 -7.91
N GLN A 62 -10.62 62.84 -7.16
CA GLN A 62 -9.31 62.94 -6.51
C GLN A 62 -9.21 61.97 -5.34
N ASP A 63 -10.29 61.82 -4.57
CA ASP A 63 -10.43 60.85 -3.49
C ASP A 63 -10.35 59.41 -3.99
N VAL A 64 -11.04 59.06 -5.10
CA VAL A 64 -10.92 57.74 -5.74
C VAL A 64 -9.49 57.48 -6.24
N LYS A 65 -8.83 58.46 -6.88
CA LYS A 65 -7.43 58.32 -7.31
C LYS A 65 -6.48 58.18 -6.11
N ALA A 66 -6.72 58.91 -5.02
CA ALA A 66 -5.96 58.77 -3.77
C ALA A 66 -6.22 57.42 -3.08
N LEU A 67 -7.44 56.89 -3.12
CA LEU A 67 -7.80 55.55 -2.62
C LEU A 67 -7.18 54.45 -3.48
N GLN A 68 -7.13 54.59 -4.81
CA GLN A 68 -6.41 53.67 -5.70
C GLN A 68 -4.91 53.64 -5.38
N VAL A 69 -4.27 54.80 -5.18
CA VAL A 69 -2.84 54.86 -4.77
C VAL A 69 -2.62 54.29 -3.37
N LYS A 70 -3.55 54.49 -2.42
CA LYS A 70 -3.50 53.88 -1.09
C LYS A 70 -3.66 52.35 -1.16
N ASN A 71 -4.65 51.83 -1.89
CA ASN A 71 -4.85 50.40 -2.09
C ASN A 71 -3.66 49.75 -2.80
N ARG A 72 -3.07 50.42 -3.79
CA ARG A 72 -1.84 49.96 -4.43
C ARG A 72 -0.69 49.85 -3.44
N LYS A 73 -0.46 50.86 -2.61
CA LYS A 73 0.57 50.82 -1.55
C LYS A 73 0.28 49.79 -0.45
N LEU A 74 -1.00 49.52 -0.16
CA LEU A 74 -1.40 48.45 0.75
C LEU A 74 -1.15 47.05 0.13
N GLY A 75 -1.39 46.88 -1.17
CA GLY A 75 -0.98 45.69 -1.92
C GLY A 75 0.53 45.48 -1.89
N GLU A 76 1.30 46.50 -2.32
CA GLU A 76 2.77 46.49 -2.29
C GLU A 76 3.33 46.22 -0.86
N SER A 77 2.60 46.62 0.20
CA SER A 77 2.95 46.35 1.60
C SER A 77 2.50 44.97 2.11
N LEU A 78 1.46 44.37 1.52
CA LEU A 78 1.05 42.99 1.76
C LEU A 78 1.98 42.01 1.05
N ASP A 79 2.35 42.29 -0.20
CA ASP A 79 3.31 41.51 -0.97
C ASP A 79 4.68 41.45 -0.25
N GLN A 80 5.15 42.59 0.27
CA GLN A 80 6.35 42.66 1.11
C GLN A 80 6.21 41.85 2.42
N ARG A 81 5.03 41.83 3.05
CA ARG A 81 4.79 40.96 4.21
C ARG A 81 4.80 39.48 3.84
N GLN A 82 4.22 39.11 2.71
CA GLN A 82 4.19 37.72 2.25
C GLN A 82 5.60 37.20 2.00
N VAL A 83 6.45 37.97 1.32
CA VAL A 83 7.87 37.60 1.12
C VAL A 83 8.60 37.42 2.46
N ILE A 84 8.41 38.31 3.43
CA ILE A 84 9.01 38.17 4.77
C ILE A 84 8.45 36.96 5.52
N GLU A 85 7.16 36.66 5.38
CA GLU A 85 6.54 35.48 5.98
C GLU A 85 7.07 34.18 5.35
N ASP A 86 7.24 34.14 4.03
CA ASP A 86 7.78 33.00 3.29
C ASP A 86 9.28 32.77 3.61
N GLU A 87 10.09 33.84 3.70
CA GLU A 87 11.47 33.78 4.18
C GLU A 87 11.56 33.25 5.63
N LEU A 88 10.62 33.64 6.50
CA LEU A 88 10.54 33.14 7.88
C LEU A 88 10.08 31.68 7.95
N ARG A 89 9.15 31.26 7.08
CA ARG A 89 8.70 29.86 6.95
C ARG A 89 9.84 28.96 6.48
N GLU A 90 10.56 29.34 5.43
CA GLU A 90 11.73 28.60 4.93
C GLU A 90 12.85 28.58 5.99
N ARG A 91 13.00 29.64 6.79
CA ARG A 91 13.93 29.67 7.93
C ARG A 91 13.51 28.75 9.07
N ILE A 92 12.22 28.60 9.35
CA ILE A 92 11.70 27.65 10.34
C ILE A 92 11.96 26.22 9.85
N GLU A 93 11.62 25.87 8.61
CA GLU A 93 11.87 24.54 8.03
C GLU A 93 13.36 24.17 8.05
N ARG A 94 14.25 25.13 7.73
CA ARG A 94 15.72 24.98 7.86
C ARG A 94 16.23 24.86 9.30
N LEU A 95 15.45 25.28 10.30
CA LEU A 95 15.77 25.09 11.72
C LEU A 95 15.20 23.77 12.25
N GLU A 96 13.98 23.38 11.88
CA GLU A 96 13.35 22.11 12.27
C GLU A 96 14.11 20.90 11.71
N THR A 97 14.48 20.94 10.42
CA THR A 97 15.31 19.90 9.79
C THR A 97 16.69 19.78 10.44
N ARG A 98 17.29 20.91 10.84
CA ARG A 98 18.54 20.91 11.60
C ARG A 98 18.34 20.35 13.01
N GLN A 99 17.29 20.77 13.71
CA GLN A 99 16.97 20.28 15.04
C GLN A 99 16.84 18.75 15.04
N ALA A 100 16.13 18.17 14.06
CA ALA A 100 16.05 16.71 13.92
C ALA A 100 17.43 16.03 13.75
N THR A 101 18.41 16.68 13.10
CA THR A 101 19.79 16.14 12.99
C THR A 101 20.61 16.36 14.26
N ASP A 102 20.42 17.47 14.97
CA ASP A 102 21.10 17.77 16.23
C ASP A 102 20.54 16.84 17.36
N ASP A 103 19.22 16.64 17.44
CA ASP A 103 18.53 15.69 18.35
C ASP A 103 18.97 14.25 18.13
N ALA A 104 19.04 13.79 16.86
CA ALA A 104 19.54 12.46 16.53
C ALA A 104 21.02 12.28 16.94
N SER A 105 21.83 13.33 16.82
CA SER A 105 23.23 13.33 17.25
C SER A 105 23.35 13.26 18.77
N LEU A 106 22.48 13.97 19.51
CA LEU A 106 22.42 13.93 20.97
C LEU A 106 22.00 12.55 21.51
N LEU A 107 21.03 11.87 20.88
CA LEU A 107 20.67 10.49 21.23
C LEU A 107 21.84 9.52 21.02
N ILE A 108 22.54 9.62 19.89
CA ILE A 108 23.73 8.81 19.59
C ILE A 108 24.84 9.05 20.63
N LEU A 109 25.10 10.32 20.98
CA LEU A 109 26.08 10.69 22.01
C LEU A 109 25.71 10.11 23.38
N ASN A 110 24.44 10.26 23.79
CA ASN A 110 23.94 9.74 25.07
C ASN A 110 24.08 8.22 25.18
N ARG A 111 23.77 7.48 24.10
CA ARG A 111 23.93 6.03 24.05
C ARG A 111 25.39 5.61 24.18
N TYR A 112 26.31 6.27 23.48
CA TYR A 112 27.74 5.99 23.60
C TYR A 112 28.31 6.37 24.98
N TRP A 113 27.78 7.42 25.63
CA TRP A 113 28.18 7.79 26.99
C TRP A 113 27.70 6.76 28.03
N ASN A 114 26.46 6.30 27.94
CA ASN A 114 25.98 5.20 28.80
C ASN A 114 26.78 3.91 28.56
N GLN A 115 27.06 3.56 27.29
CA GLN A 115 27.92 2.42 26.97
C GLN A 115 29.35 2.58 27.53
N PHE A 116 29.89 3.80 27.60
CA PHE A 116 31.17 4.07 28.24
C PHE A 116 31.09 3.85 29.76
N ASP A 117 30.12 4.47 30.44
CA ASP A 117 29.90 4.32 31.89
C ASP A 117 29.73 2.84 32.28
N ASP A 118 28.89 2.10 31.56
CA ASP A 118 28.64 0.68 31.82
C ASP A 118 29.91 -0.16 31.64
N ASN A 119 30.71 0.10 30.61
CA ASN A 119 31.98 -0.61 30.40
C ASN A 119 33.00 -0.28 31.51
N VAL A 120 33.11 0.99 31.93
CA VAL A 120 34.00 1.39 33.02
C VAL A 120 33.56 0.75 34.34
N CYS A 121 32.26 0.78 34.66
CA CYS A 121 31.67 0.06 35.80
C CYS A 121 31.95 -1.45 35.75
N LEU A 122 31.76 -2.09 34.59
CA LEU A 122 31.98 -3.53 34.38
C LEU A 122 33.47 -3.91 34.38
N ILE A 123 34.39 -2.98 34.13
CA ILE A 123 35.83 -3.21 34.31
C ILE A 123 36.16 -3.10 35.81
N GLY A 124 35.74 -2.02 36.48
CA GLY A 124 35.95 -1.85 37.92
C GLY A 124 35.47 -3.05 38.74
N ARG A 125 34.20 -3.45 38.58
CA ARG A 125 33.58 -4.60 39.28
C ARG A 125 34.24 -5.96 38.99
N ARG A 126 35.03 -6.11 37.91
CA ARG A 126 35.73 -7.36 37.56
C ARG A 126 37.14 -7.47 38.12
N TYR A 127 37.65 -6.41 38.75
CA TYR A 127 38.99 -6.37 39.32
C TYR A 127 39.02 -5.88 40.78
N ASP A 128 38.02 -5.11 41.23
CA ASP A 128 37.71 -4.87 42.65
C ASP A 128 37.03 -6.11 43.30
N GLU A 129 37.64 -7.29 43.20
CA GLU A 129 37.24 -8.46 44.04
C GLU A 129 37.73 -8.31 45.50
N SER A 130 38.62 -7.35 45.77
CA SER A 130 39.24 -7.11 47.08
C SER A 130 38.41 -6.25 48.04
N GLY A 131 37.10 -6.51 48.14
CA GLY A 131 36.30 -6.26 49.35
C GLY A 131 36.11 -4.81 49.84
N SER A 132 36.51 -3.78 49.10
CA SER A 132 36.08 -2.41 49.38
C SER A 132 34.60 -2.25 49.03
N GLU A 133 33.80 -1.73 49.96
CA GLU A 133 32.36 -1.56 49.78
C GLU A 133 32.05 -0.84 48.46
N SER A 134 31.07 -1.36 47.71
CA SER A 134 30.54 -0.67 46.55
C SER A 134 30.01 0.69 47.00
N VAL A 135 30.52 1.78 46.42
CA VAL A 135 29.95 3.11 46.60
C VAL A 135 28.56 3.11 45.98
N GLU A 136 27.56 2.76 46.78
CA GLU A 136 26.16 3.05 46.49
C GLU A 136 26.06 4.55 46.31
N THR A 137 26.00 4.98 45.06
CA THR A 137 25.70 6.37 44.73
C THR A 137 24.25 6.56 45.15
N PRO A 138 23.91 7.46 46.09
CA PRO A 138 22.55 7.60 46.55
C PRO A 138 21.62 7.89 45.37
N ALA A 139 20.46 7.24 45.34
CA ALA A 139 19.41 7.60 44.40
C ALA A 139 18.90 9.01 44.74
N GLY A 140 19.49 10.02 44.10
CA GLY A 140 19.07 11.40 44.25
C GLY A 140 17.65 11.57 43.70
N GLU A 141 16.75 12.10 44.51
CA GLU A 141 15.36 12.42 44.12
C GLU A 141 15.34 13.64 43.18
N GLY A 142 15.83 13.45 41.95
CA GLY A 142 15.97 14.46 40.91
C GLY A 142 15.90 13.83 39.51
N ARG A 143 15.61 14.65 38.49
CA ARG A 143 15.50 14.20 37.10
C ARG A 143 16.88 13.81 36.55
N SER A 144 17.21 12.53 36.54
CA SER A 144 18.50 12.09 35.98
C SER A 144 18.50 12.09 34.45
N LEU A 145 19.62 12.54 33.85
CA LEU A 145 19.92 12.32 32.42
C LEU A 145 20.24 10.85 32.09
N LYS A 146 20.22 9.95 33.08
CA LYS A 146 20.16 8.50 32.88
C LYS A 146 18.71 8.02 33.05
N PRO A 147 18.03 7.59 31.97
CA PRO A 147 16.72 6.96 32.10
C PRO A 147 16.84 5.62 32.84
N ASP A 148 16.05 5.40 33.89
CA ASP A 148 15.98 4.13 34.64
C ASP A 148 15.43 2.95 33.80
N THR A 149 14.98 3.22 32.58
CA THR A 149 14.60 2.21 31.59
C THR A 149 15.55 2.32 30.40
N PRO A 150 16.21 1.22 29.98
CA PRO A 150 16.90 1.20 28.70
C PRO A 150 15.91 1.58 27.59
N GLU A 151 16.24 2.58 26.77
CA GLU A 151 15.45 2.88 25.58
C GLU A 151 15.41 1.60 24.72
N PRO A 152 14.22 1.13 24.30
CA PRO A 152 14.09 -0.19 23.70
C PRO A 152 14.86 -0.25 22.38
N ASP A 153 15.73 -1.25 22.24
CA ASP A 153 16.43 -1.53 20.99
C ASP A 153 15.43 -1.60 19.83
N GLY A 154 15.60 -0.69 18.86
CA GLY A 154 14.70 -0.50 17.71
C GLY A 154 14.73 -1.62 16.67
N ASP A 155 14.97 -2.86 17.11
CA ASP A 155 15.06 -4.09 16.31
C ASP A 155 14.34 -5.27 17.01
N SER A 156 13.59 -5.02 18.11
CA SER A 156 12.87 -6.05 18.89
C SER A 156 11.35 -5.81 19.00
N ASN A 157 10.57 -6.89 18.90
CA ASN A 157 9.10 -6.84 18.77
C ASN A 157 8.39 -6.43 20.08
N GLN A 158 7.76 -5.25 20.11
CA GLN A 158 6.97 -4.80 21.26
C GLN A 158 5.44 -4.94 21.07
N GLU A 159 4.95 -6.18 20.97
CA GLU A 159 3.52 -6.51 21.16
C GLU A 159 3.26 -7.10 22.56
N ARG A 160 3.35 -6.28 23.61
CA ARG A 160 2.68 -6.54 24.92
C ARG A 160 2.64 -5.31 25.81
N ALA A 161 1.86 -5.41 26.90
CA ALA A 161 1.72 -4.42 27.97
C ALA A 161 1.01 -3.08 27.63
N LYS A 162 -0.17 -3.15 26.99
CA LYS A 162 -1.25 -2.18 27.28
C LYS A 162 -2.14 -2.71 28.42
N ASP A 163 -1.59 -2.90 29.61
CA ASP A 163 -2.40 -3.09 30.82
C ASP A 163 -1.62 -2.92 32.14
N ARG A 164 -1.58 -1.69 32.67
CA ARG A 164 -1.60 -1.28 34.10
C ARG A 164 -1.28 0.23 34.20
N GLY A 165 -1.84 0.90 35.20
CA GLY A 165 -1.86 2.37 35.27
C GLY A 165 -0.90 2.98 36.28
N THR A 166 -0.74 4.31 36.15
CA THR A 166 -0.30 5.27 37.20
C THR A 166 0.98 4.92 37.96
N GLY A 167 2.10 5.38 37.42
CA GLY A 167 3.42 5.57 38.05
C GLY A 167 4.22 6.55 37.17
N GLU A 168 5.18 7.30 37.73
CA GLU A 168 5.80 8.50 37.14
C GLU A 168 6.02 8.53 35.60
N THR A 169 5.90 9.73 35.03
CA THR A 169 6.28 9.98 33.63
C THR A 169 7.80 9.97 33.46
N THR A 170 8.35 8.82 33.08
CA THR A 170 9.70 8.75 32.52
C THR A 170 9.76 9.61 31.26
N THR A 171 10.36 10.80 31.38
CA THR A 171 10.61 11.67 30.24
C THR A 171 11.72 11.08 29.38
N SER A 172 11.48 10.91 28.07
CA SER A 172 12.54 10.57 27.12
C SER A 172 13.68 11.59 27.24
N PHE A 173 14.91 11.18 26.99
CA PHE A 173 16.11 12.02 27.10
C PHE A 173 15.94 13.39 26.44
N LEU A 174 15.39 13.44 25.22
CA LEU A 174 15.11 14.70 24.50
C LEU A 174 13.99 15.54 25.16
N ALA A 175 12.99 14.90 25.77
CA ALA A 175 11.92 15.60 26.51
C ALA A 175 12.40 16.15 27.87
N THR A 176 13.39 15.50 28.50
CA THR A 176 14.08 16.05 29.66
C THR A 176 14.88 17.29 29.24
N LEU A 177 15.78 17.17 28.25
CA LEU A 177 16.56 18.30 27.72
C LEU A 177 15.68 19.48 27.25
N ALA A 178 14.56 19.21 26.57
CA ALA A 178 13.64 20.24 26.09
C ALA A 178 12.76 20.87 27.20
N SER A 179 12.84 20.38 28.45
CA SER A 179 12.13 20.94 29.61
C SER A 179 13.03 21.43 30.74
N SER A 180 14.32 21.08 30.74
CA SER A 180 15.35 21.67 31.60
C SER A 180 15.87 22.98 31.03
N SER A 181 16.25 23.92 31.89
CA SER A 181 16.96 25.14 31.49
C SER A 181 18.43 24.86 31.13
N SER A 182 19.12 25.82 30.50
CA SER A 182 20.54 25.69 30.16
C SER A 182 21.42 25.49 31.41
N GLU A 183 21.08 26.15 32.51
CA GLU A 183 21.83 26.07 33.77
C GLU A 183 21.64 24.70 34.45
N GLU A 184 20.44 24.12 34.39
CA GLU A 184 20.15 22.76 34.87
C GLU A 184 20.85 21.71 34.00
N MET A 185 20.79 21.82 32.66
CA MET A 185 21.49 20.91 31.76
C MET A 185 23.01 20.94 31.93
N GLU A 186 23.61 22.12 32.12
CA GLU A 186 25.06 22.26 32.39
C GLU A 186 25.43 21.61 33.74
N ALA A 187 24.61 21.75 34.77
CA ALA A 187 24.82 21.11 36.08
C ALA A 187 24.69 19.57 36.02
N GLU A 188 23.62 19.05 35.42
CA GLU A 188 23.37 17.61 35.27
C GLU A 188 24.46 16.92 34.41
N LEU A 189 24.93 17.59 33.34
CA LEU A 189 26.04 17.09 32.53
C LEU A 189 27.37 17.15 33.29
N GLN A 190 27.65 18.20 34.07
CA GLN A 190 28.87 18.31 34.88
C GLN A 190 28.92 17.20 35.95
N GLU A 191 27.83 16.94 36.68
CA GLU A 191 27.77 15.84 37.66
C GLU A 191 27.99 14.48 36.99
N ARG A 192 27.36 14.24 35.83
CA ARG A 192 27.52 13.01 35.06
C ARG A 192 28.98 12.82 34.60
N VAL A 193 29.60 13.85 34.04
CA VAL A 193 31.03 13.83 33.62
C VAL A 193 31.93 13.55 34.82
N GLU A 194 31.71 14.19 35.96
CA GLU A 194 32.48 13.92 37.18
C GLU A 194 32.30 12.49 37.68
N SER A 195 31.09 11.92 37.60
CA SER A 195 30.81 10.54 37.98
C SER A 195 31.56 9.55 37.06
N SER A 196 31.44 9.73 35.74
CA SER A 196 32.22 8.98 34.74
C SER A 196 33.72 9.09 34.98
N GLN A 197 34.22 10.28 35.33
CA GLN A 197 35.64 10.53 35.60
C GLN A 197 36.11 9.86 36.90
N LYS A 198 35.31 9.90 37.97
CA LYS A 198 35.61 9.19 39.24
C LYS A 198 35.72 7.67 39.01
N GLN A 199 34.80 7.09 38.23
CA GLN A 199 34.84 5.68 37.84
C GLN A 199 36.02 5.33 36.93
N ALA A 200 36.34 6.18 35.94
CA ALA A 200 37.48 5.97 35.05
C ALA A 200 38.82 6.05 35.80
N ASN A 201 38.97 7.00 36.72
CA ASN A 201 40.13 7.10 37.60
C ASN A 201 40.30 5.84 38.45
N ARG A 202 39.21 5.29 39.00
CA ARG A 202 39.26 4.02 39.74
C ARG A 202 39.76 2.85 38.88
N VAL A 203 39.35 2.77 37.62
CA VAL A 203 39.87 1.76 36.67
C VAL A 203 41.37 1.97 36.39
N VAL A 204 41.88 3.21 36.39
CA VAL A 204 43.32 3.49 36.28
C VAL A 204 44.08 3.10 37.55
N GLU A 205 43.56 3.38 38.75
CA GLU A 205 44.14 2.90 40.02
C GLU A 205 44.26 1.36 40.04
N ILE A 206 43.19 0.67 39.63
CA ILE A 206 43.15 -0.78 39.48
C ILE A 206 44.24 -1.24 38.49
N TYR A 207 44.33 -0.60 37.31
CA TYR A 207 45.32 -0.94 36.30
C TYR A 207 46.76 -0.78 36.81
N ASP A 208 47.09 0.31 37.51
CA ASP A 208 48.42 0.52 38.07
C ASP A 208 48.72 -0.42 39.26
N SER A 209 47.71 -0.82 40.04
CA SER A 209 47.87 -1.88 41.07
C SER A 209 48.10 -3.27 40.45
N LEU A 210 47.40 -3.60 39.35
CA LEU A 210 47.60 -4.84 38.60
C LEU A 210 48.97 -4.84 37.89
N LYS A 211 49.39 -3.70 37.36
CA LYS A 211 50.72 -3.53 36.74
C LYS A 211 51.84 -3.66 37.77
N THR A 212 51.74 -3.02 38.93
CA THR A 212 52.75 -3.13 39.99
C THR A 212 52.80 -4.52 40.63
N THR A 213 51.67 -5.22 40.78
CA THR A 213 51.67 -6.65 41.16
C THR A 213 52.26 -7.55 40.08
N VAL A 214 52.03 -7.29 38.79
CA VAL A 214 52.71 -8.00 37.68
C VAL A 214 54.22 -7.71 37.63
N GLU A 215 54.65 -6.48 37.92
CA GLU A 215 56.07 -6.13 38.02
C GLU A 215 56.73 -6.78 39.25
N GLN A 216 56.03 -6.87 40.38
CA GLN A 216 56.49 -7.61 41.56
C GLN A 216 56.53 -9.12 41.31
N LEU A 217 55.53 -9.71 40.63
CA LEU A 217 55.54 -11.14 40.26
C LEU A 217 56.69 -11.50 39.31
N LYS A 218 57.05 -10.62 38.36
CA LYS A 218 58.27 -10.78 37.55
C LYS A 218 59.52 -10.74 38.42
N LYS A 219 59.60 -9.78 39.35
CA LYS A 219 60.71 -9.67 40.30
C LYS A 219 60.80 -10.87 41.24
N ASP A 220 59.69 -11.54 41.56
CA ASP A 220 59.66 -12.76 42.36
C ASP A 220 59.89 -14.05 41.56
N GLN A 221 59.68 -14.00 40.25
CA GLN A 221 60.19 -14.99 39.30
C GLN A 221 61.73 -14.94 39.25
N ASP A 222 62.31 -13.73 39.32
CA ASP A 222 63.76 -13.52 39.43
C ASP A 222 64.33 -13.76 40.85
N SER A 223 63.54 -13.56 41.93
CA SER A 223 64.02 -13.60 43.33
C SER A 223 64.23 -15.01 43.92
N GLY A 224 64.29 -16.05 43.07
CA GLY A 224 64.71 -17.40 43.47
C GLY A 224 63.65 -18.23 44.21
N VAL A 225 62.51 -17.64 44.61
CA VAL A 225 61.35 -18.41 45.09
C VAL A 225 60.86 -19.36 43.99
N ALA A 226 60.83 -18.88 42.74
CA ALA A 226 60.58 -19.72 41.57
C ALA A 226 61.58 -20.87 41.45
N ALA A 227 62.87 -20.67 41.78
CA ALA A 227 63.88 -21.73 41.73
C ALA A 227 63.70 -22.78 42.84
N GLN A 228 63.30 -22.38 44.05
CA GLN A 228 62.92 -23.31 45.12
C GLN A 228 61.70 -24.14 44.72
N LEU A 229 60.67 -23.50 44.16
CA LEU A 229 59.48 -24.19 43.68
C LEU A 229 59.80 -25.13 42.52
N ASN A 230 60.67 -24.74 41.58
CA ASN A 230 61.13 -25.58 40.48
C ASN A 230 61.96 -26.78 40.98
N THR A 231 62.70 -26.63 42.08
CA THR A 231 63.44 -27.72 42.72
C THR A 231 62.50 -28.75 43.36
N LEU A 232 61.46 -28.28 44.07
CA LEU A 232 60.40 -29.14 44.63
C LEU A 232 59.56 -29.81 43.54
N LEU A 233 59.19 -29.08 42.48
CA LEU A 233 58.49 -29.64 41.33
C LEU A 233 59.35 -30.64 40.56
N SER A 234 60.68 -30.43 40.49
CA SER A 234 61.59 -31.41 39.89
C SER A 234 61.67 -32.69 40.73
N SER A 235 61.81 -32.59 42.06
CA SER A 235 61.87 -33.78 42.93
C SER A 235 60.57 -34.57 42.95
N GLU A 236 59.40 -33.92 42.91
CA GLU A 236 58.13 -34.63 42.79
C GLU A 236 57.90 -35.18 41.37
N ASN A 237 58.38 -34.50 40.32
CA ASN A 237 58.40 -35.07 38.96
C ASN A 237 59.29 -36.33 38.87
N ASP A 238 60.47 -36.33 39.49
CA ASP A 238 61.36 -37.49 39.51
C ASP A 238 60.79 -38.64 40.34
N ARG A 239 60.10 -38.33 41.44
CA ARG A 239 59.30 -39.31 42.21
C ARG A 239 58.14 -39.88 41.38
N LEU A 240 57.44 -39.05 40.60
CA LEU A 240 56.36 -39.48 39.71
C LEU A 240 56.87 -40.30 38.52
N ARG A 241 58.05 -39.97 37.97
CA ARG A 241 58.78 -40.79 36.99
C ARG A 241 59.12 -42.16 37.58
N GLN A 242 59.76 -42.18 38.75
CA GLN A 242 60.12 -43.42 39.43
C GLN A 242 58.88 -44.28 39.74
N LEU A 243 57.79 -43.68 40.22
CA LEU A 243 56.51 -44.40 40.43
C LEU A 243 55.92 -44.92 39.11
N THR A 244 56.06 -44.19 38.01
CA THR A 244 55.63 -44.61 36.68
C THR A 244 56.47 -45.77 36.16
N GLU A 245 57.79 -45.74 36.34
CA GLU A 245 58.71 -46.84 36.01
C GLU A 245 58.39 -48.09 36.84
N ASP A 246 58.17 -47.94 38.15
CA ASP A 246 57.71 -48.99 39.06
C ASP A 246 56.41 -49.64 38.58
N LEU A 247 55.43 -48.83 38.17
CA LEU A 247 54.14 -49.28 37.66
C LEU A 247 54.27 -49.95 36.29
N GLN A 248 55.12 -49.44 35.40
CA GLN A 248 55.43 -50.07 34.12
C GLN A 248 56.15 -51.41 34.31
N GLN A 249 57.09 -51.50 35.26
CA GLN A 249 57.78 -52.74 35.60
C GLN A 249 56.79 -53.78 36.15
N LYS A 250 55.94 -53.39 37.12
CA LYS A 250 54.85 -54.23 37.66
C LYS A 250 53.87 -54.67 36.57
N HIS A 251 53.47 -53.77 35.67
CA HIS A 251 52.60 -54.10 34.54
C HIS A 251 53.28 -55.08 33.56
N SER A 252 54.58 -54.92 33.30
CA SER A 252 55.35 -55.86 32.46
C SER A 252 55.46 -57.25 33.10
N HIS A 253 55.64 -57.32 34.42
CA HIS A 253 55.68 -58.56 35.20
C HIS A 253 54.33 -59.28 35.12
N MET A 254 53.24 -58.61 35.52
CA MET A 254 51.87 -59.12 35.45
C MET A 254 51.48 -59.55 34.02
N THR A 255 51.93 -58.82 33.00
CA THR A 255 51.72 -59.20 31.59
C THR A 255 52.52 -60.45 31.20
N SER A 256 53.73 -60.62 31.73
CA SER A 256 54.55 -61.81 31.49
C SER A 256 53.96 -63.07 32.16
N GLU A 257 53.39 -62.91 33.37
CA GLU A 257 52.69 -63.96 34.11
C GLU A 257 51.34 -64.30 33.49
N SER A 258 50.55 -63.29 33.11
CA SER A 258 49.32 -63.50 32.33
C SER A 258 49.60 -64.28 31.04
N ARG A 259 50.72 -64.00 30.36
CA ARG A 259 51.19 -64.77 29.18
C ARG A 259 51.78 -66.15 29.53
N SER A 260 52.23 -66.41 30.75
CA SER A 260 52.70 -67.75 31.16
C SER A 260 51.52 -68.64 31.56
N LEU A 261 50.57 -68.09 32.31
CA LEU A 261 49.28 -68.68 32.69
C LEU A 261 48.41 -68.95 31.46
N GLY A 262 48.24 -67.99 30.55
CA GLY A 262 47.49 -68.21 29.30
C GLY A 262 48.08 -69.32 28.43
N ARG A 263 49.42 -69.47 28.42
CA ARG A 263 50.10 -70.62 27.77
C ARG A 263 49.96 -71.93 28.57
N ALA A 264 49.66 -71.89 29.86
CA ALA A 264 49.32 -73.07 30.65
C ALA A 264 47.87 -73.50 30.44
N VAL A 265 46.93 -72.55 30.39
CA VAL A 265 45.51 -72.77 30.04
C VAL A 265 45.40 -73.39 28.65
N ALA A 266 46.04 -72.81 27.63
CA ALA A 266 46.03 -73.39 26.28
C ALA A 266 46.57 -74.83 26.20
N ARG A 267 47.52 -75.21 27.07
CA ARG A 267 48.00 -76.62 27.18
C ARG A 267 47.05 -77.53 27.95
N ALA A 268 46.23 -76.97 28.85
CA ALA A 268 45.15 -77.70 29.48
C ALA A 268 43.99 -77.92 28.49
N ASP A 269 43.60 -76.90 27.72
CA ASP A 269 42.53 -76.96 26.72
C ASP A 269 42.83 -77.98 25.61
N THR A 270 44.07 -78.01 25.07
CA THR A 270 44.46 -79.04 24.10
C THR A 270 44.40 -80.43 24.72
N ARG A 271 44.82 -80.59 25.97
CA ARG A 271 44.76 -81.89 26.68
C ARG A 271 43.33 -82.31 27.03
N VAL A 272 42.43 -81.36 27.29
CA VAL A 272 40.99 -81.62 27.43
C VAL A 272 40.41 -82.08 26.09
N SER A 273 40.79 -81.45 24.98
CA SER A 273 40.36 -81.84 23.63
C SER A 273 40.87 -83.25 23.25
N GLU A 274 42.14 -83.57 23.55
CA GLU A 274 42.72 -84.91 23.41
C GLU A 274 41.94 -85.96 24.23
N LEU A 275 41.60 -85.65 25.48
CA LEU A 275 40.83 -86.54 26.35
C LEU A 275 39.36 -86.66 25.91
N GLN A 276 38.76 -85.62 25.34
CA GLN A 276 37.42 -85.67 24.74
C GLN A 276 37.40 -86.59 23.52
N GLY A 277 38.38 -86.48 22.61
CA GLY A 277 38.52 -87.41 21.49
C GLY A 277 38.68 -88.87 21.94
N LEU A 278 39.53 -89.13 22.94
CA LEU A 278 39.67 -90.47 23.55
C LEU A 278 38.37 -90.97 24.19
N ILE A 279 37.57 -90.09 24.81
CA ILE A 279 36.25 -90.45 25.36
C ILE A 279 35.27 -90.78 24.23
N GLU A 280 35.26 -90.05 23.12
CA GLU A 280 34.42 -90.33 21.95
C GLU A 280 34.80 -91.67 21.27
N GLU A 281 36.10 -91.95 21.11
CA GLU A 281 36.60 -93.25 20.63
C GLU A 281 36.16 -94.41 21.53
N LEU A 282 36.34 -94.26 22.85
CA LEU A 282 35.93 -95.27 23.84
C LEU A 282 34.40 -95.45 23.89
N GLN A 283 33.62 -94.38 23.76
CA GLN A 283 32.16 -94.46 23.66
C GLN A 283 31.72 -95.19 22.39
N TRP A 284 32.38 -94.94 21.25
CA TRP A 284 32.11 -95.64 20.01
C TRP A 284 32.45 -97.14 20.11
N ASP A 285 33.58 -97.50 20.72
CA ASP A 285 33.95 -98.90 20.94
C ASP A 285 33.04 -99.60 21.96
N MET A 286 32.61 -98.92 23.04
CA MET A 286 31.60 -99.43 23.97
C MET A 286 30.27 -99.70 23.25
N GLU A 287 29.78 -98.77 22.44
CA GLU A 287 28.53 -98.94 21.68
C GLU A 287 28.65 -100.01 20.58
N LYS A 288 29.83 -100.17 19.97
CA LYS A 288 30.17 -101.26 19.05
C LYS A 288 30.18 -102.63 19.75
N ILE A 289 30.68 -102.71 20.99
CA ILE A 289 30.55 -103.88 21.87
C ILE A 289 29.08 -104.12 22.21
N ARG A 290 28.33 -103.10 22.63
CA ARG A 290 26.90 -103.17 22.97
C ARG A 290 26.04 -103.66 21.80
N ARG A 291 26.36 -103.26 20.56
CA ARG A 291 25.73 -103.79 19.33
C ARG A 291 26.08 -105.25 19.07
N ARG A 292 27.28 -105.71 19.47
CA ARG A 292 27.65 -107.14 19.41
C ARG A 292 26.94 -107.94 20.50
N GLU A 293 26.88 -107.41 21.72
CA GLU A 293 26.12 -107.97 22.84
C GLU A 293 24.64 -108.09 22.50
N ASN A 294 24.01 -107.03 21.99
CA ASN A 294 22.61 -107.06 21.55
C ASN A 294 22.37 -108.13 20.47
N ARG A 295 23.24 -108.26 19.45
CA ARG A 295 23.12 -109.35 18.46
C ARG A 295 23.27 -110.74 19.10
N LEU A 296 24.18 -110.91 20.05
CA LEU A 296 24.32 -112.16 20.79
C LEU A 296 23.08 -112.46 21.64
N ASN A 297 22.52 -111.45 22.32
CA ASN A 297 21.28 -111.57 23.10
C ASN A 297 20.05 -111.83 22.20
N THR A 298 19.99 -111.26 20.99
CA THR A 298 18.96 -111.60 20.00
C THR A 298 19.08 -113.07 19.58
N HIS A 299 20.27 -113.53 19.19
CA HIS A 299 20.48 -114.94 18.83
C HIS A 299 20.29 -115.89 20.01
N LEU A 300 20.64 -115.49 21.23
CA LEU A 300 20.35 -116.27 22.44
C LEU A 300 18.85 -116.34 22.69
N GLY A 301 18.12 -115.24 22.45
CA GLY A 301 16.65 -115.20 22.44
C GLY A 301 16.06 -116.15 21.38
N GLU A 302 16.49 -116.07 20.13
CA GLU A 302 16.09 -116.99 19.04
C GLU A 302 16.37 -118.46 19.39
N ILE A 303 17.51 -118.74 20.04
CA ILE A 303 17.88 -120.10 20.49
C ILE A 303 17.01 -120.54 21.67
N LEU A 304 16.78 -119.69 22.67
CA LEU A 304 15.90 -119.97 23.81
C LEU A 304 14.45 -120.16 23.36
N GLU A 305 13.98 -119.39 22.39
CA GLU A 305 12.66 -119.53 21.78
C GLU A 305 12.55 -120.83 20.97
N ARG A 306 13.60 -121.23 20.23
CA ARG A 306 13.69 -122.55 19.57
C ARG A 306 13.75 -123.71 20.57
N VAL A 307 14.42 -123.54 21.71
CA VAL A 307 14.53 -124.56 22.78
C VAL A 307 13.22 -124.69 23.56
N ASN A 308 12.51 -123.58 23.84
CA ASN A 308 11.19 -123.61 24.46
C ASN A 308 10.10 -124.13 23.51
N SER A 309 10.14 -123.76 22.22
CA SER A 309 9.16 -124.25 21.22
C SER A 309 9.43 -125.68 20.74
N LYS A 310 10.63 -126.23 20.96
CA LYS A 310 10.97 -127.65 20.78
C LYS A 310 11.82 -128.16 21.93
N GLY A 311 11.17 -128.48 23.05
CA GLY A 311 11.83 -128.99 24.27
C GLY A 311 12.71 -130.22 23.98
N TYR A 312 14.03 -130.05 24.07
CA TYR A 312 15.01 -131.06 23.69
C TYR A 312 15.88 -131.45 24.89
N LYS A 313 15.87 -132.75 25.26
CA LYS A 313 16.69 -133.33 26.35
C LYS A 313 17.66 -134.38 25.80
N VAL A 314 18.92 -133.99 25.58
CA VAL A 314 20.10 -134.87 25.40
C VAL A 314 21.28 -134.04 25.95
N CYS A 315 21.97 -134.36 27.06
CA CYS A 315 22.86 -135.50 27.37
C CYS A 315 24.16 -135.50 26.53
N GLY A 316 25.31 -135.87 27.14
CA GLY A 316 26.48 -136.36 26.38
C GLY A 316 27.81 -135.58 26.44
N GLU A 317 28.49 -135.63 27.59
CA GLU A 317 29.95 -135.91 27.72
C GLU A 317 31.05 -134.93 27.20
N ALA A 318 32.27 -135.24 27.65
CA ALA A 318 33.62 -134.77 27.26
C ALA A 318 34.26 -133.53 27.95
N SER A 319 35.52 -133.74 28.36
CA SER A 319 36.58 -132.75 28.68
C SER A 319 36.50 -131.89 29.96
N SER A 320 36.74 -132.55 31.11
CA SER A 320 37.77 -132.25 32.14
C SER A 320 38.32 -130.83 32.41
N VAL A 321 38.80 -130.65 33.65
CA VAL A 321 39.52 -129.48 34.22
C VAL A 321 38.61 -128.35 34.73
N CYS A 322 37.79 -128.67 35.74
CA CYS A 322 37.37 -127.69 36.73
C CYS A 322 38.42 -127.63 37.85
N GLY A 323 39.32 -126.65 37.77
CA GLY A 323 40.23 -126.32 38.88
C GLY A 323 39.53 -125.35 39.83
N THR A 324 39.00 -125.83 40.95
CA THR A 324 38.39 -124.97 41.97
C THR A 324 39.45 -124.08 42.61
N ILE A 325 39.61 -122.85 42.11
CA ILE A 325 40.48 -121.85 42.73
C ILE A 325 39.80 -121.35 44.01
N THR A 326 40.06 -122.04 45.11
CA THR A 326 39.80 -121.54 46.46
C THR A 326 40.74 -120.37 46.73
N ILE A 327 40.30 -119.16 46.38
CA ILE A 327 40.96 -117.92 46.80
C ILE A 327 41.04 -117.97 48.33
N ASN A 328 42.26 -118.05 48.85
CA ASN A 328 42.50 -118.14 50.29
C ASN A 328 41.81 -116.95 50.97
N LYS A 329 41.02 -117.20 52.03
CA LYS A 329 40.15 -116.19 52.67
C LYS A 329 40.90 -114.88 52.95
N ARG A 330 42.14 -114.96 53.45
CA ARG A 330 43.00 -113.78 53.68
C ARG A 330 43.26 -112.96 52.42
N LYS A 331 43.47 -113.58 51.25
CA LYS A 331 43.67 -112.86 49.98
C LYS A 331 42.39 -112.19 49.47
N PHE A 332 41.22 -112.72 49.83
CA PHE A 332 39.94 -112.07 49.54
C PHE A 332 39.72 -110.88 50.50
N GLU A 333 40.10 -111.02 51.76
CA GLU A 333 40.08 -109.93 52.75
C GLU A 333 41.08 -108.81 52.39
N GLU A 334 42.30 -109.15 51.98
CA GLU A 334 43.32 -108.23 51.45
C GLU A 334 42.80 -107.48 50.21
N MET A 335 42.29 -108.20 49.20
CA MET A 335 41.73 -107.59 47.98
C MET A 335 40.49 -106.72 48.24
N ASN A 336 39.70 -107.03 49.27
CA ASN A 336 38.55 -106.20 49.65
C ASN A 336 38.97 -104.97 50.48
N SER A 337 40.11 -105.02 51.21
CA SER A 337 40.73 -103.82 51.80
C SER A 337 41.25 -102.90 50.71
N GLU A 338 42.02 -103.44 49.75
CA GLU A 338 42.51 -102.69 48.59
C GLU A 338 41.36 -102.07 47.79
N LEU A 339 40.22 -102.75 47.64
CA LEU A 339 39.03 -102.21 46.98
C LEU A 339 38.45 -101.00 47.73
N GLU A 340 38.35 -101.08 49.06
CA GLU A 340 37.78 -100.02 49.89
C GLU A 340 38.73 -98.81 49.99
N GLU A 341 40.03 -99.04 50.15
CA GLU A 341 41.07 -98.00 50.09
C GLU A 341 41.05 -97.26 48.73
N ASN A 342 40.80 -97.98 47.62
CA ASN A 342 40.64 -97.35 46.31
C ASN A 342 39.30 -96.61 46.15
N ARG A 343 38.23 -97.02 46.84
CA ARG A 343 36.96 -96.28 46.91
C ARG A 343 37.12 -94.99 47.71
N GLU A 344 37.69 -95.06 48.90
CA GLU A 344 38.00 -93.88 49.72
C GLU A 344 38.90 -92.90 48.95
N LEU A 345 39.93 -93.40 48.24
CA LEU A 345 40.79 -92.57 47.41
C LEU A 345 40.04 -91.92 46.23
N ALA A 346 39.06 -92.60 45.65
CA ALA A 346 38.21 -92.07 44.59
C ALA A 346 37.22 -91.01 45.11
N GLU A 347 36.60 -91.24 46.26
CA GLU A 347 35.68 -90.29 46.91
C GLU A 347 36.41 -89.03 47.41
N ASN A 348 37.61 -89.19 47.98
CA ASN A 348 38.47 -88.06 48.34
C ASN A 348 38.86 -87.24 47.09
N ARG A 349 39.26 -87.89 46.00
CA ARG A 349 39.57 -87.20 44.73
C ARG A 349 38.34 -86.52 44.11
N LEU A 350 37.17 -87.13 44.20
CA LEU A 350 35.91 -86.53 43.74
C LEU A 350 35.57 -85.29 44.58
N SER A 351 35.73 -85.37 45.91
CA SER A 351 35.52 -84.25 46.83
C SER A 351 36.51 -83.12 46.60
N GLU A 352 37.78 -83.42 46.31
CA GLU A 352 38.77 -82.43 45.90
C GLU A 352 38.41 -81.77 44.56
N LEU A 353 37.99 -82.55 43.55
CA LEU A 353 37.56 -82.02 42.26
C LEU A 353 36.31 -81.15 42.37
N GLN A 354 35.32 -81.56 43.17
CA GLN A 354 34.13 -80.75 43.46
C GLN A 354 34.50 -79.44 44.15
N ARG A 355 35.37 -79.47 45.17
CA ARG A 355 35.89 -78.26 45.81
C ARG A 355 36.64 -77.37 44.81
N ARG A 356 37.50 -77.93 43.95
CA ARG A 356 38.20 -77.15 42.91
C ARG A 356 37.28 -76.58 41.84
N GLN A 357 36.20 -77.28 41.51
CA GLN A 357 35.16 -76.75 40.62
C GLN A 357 34.40 -75.59 41.28
N GLN A 358 34.15 -75.68 42.59
CA GLN A 358 33.51 -74.62 43.38
C GLN A 358 34.44 -73.39 43.53
N ASP A 359 35.73 -73.60 43.86
CA ASP A 359 36.78 -72.57 43.84
C ASP A 359 36.83 -71.85 42.46
N LEU A 360 36.77 -72.61 41.35
CA LEU A 360 36.80 -72.07 39.99
C LEU A 360 35.55 -71.26 39.67
N GLN A 361 34.39 -71.65 40.21
CA GLN A 361 33.13 -70.92 40.05
C GLN A 361 33.14 -69.60 40.84
N THR A 362 33.61 -69.59 42.09
CA THR A 362 33.74 -68.35 42.86
C THR A 362 34.75 -67.40 42.23
N PHE A 363 35.92 -67.86 41.81
CA PHE A 363 36.90 -67.02 41.12
C PHE A 363 36.38 -66.47 39.77
N ASN A 364 35.56 -67.21 39.03
CA ASN A 364 34.92 -66.66 37.82
C ASN A 364 33.86 -65.61 38.16
N GLN A 365 33.06 -65.82 39.21
CA GLN A 365 32.07 -64.86 39.69
C GLN A 365 32.75 -63.55 40.14
N GLU A 366 33.80 -63.64 40.95
CA GLU A 366 34.63 -62.52 41.39
C GLU A 366 35.27 -61.77 40.22
N ASN A 367 35.89 -62.48 39.28
CA ASN A 367 36.52 -61.90 38.09
C ASN A 367 35.48 -61.16 37.20
N ASN A 368 34.26 -61.69 37.09
CA ASN A 368 33.18 -61.01 36.38
C ASN A 368 32.64 -59.78 37.14
N ASN A 369 32.51 -59.84 38.47
CA ASN A 369 32.16 -58.68 39.29
C ASN A 369 33.22 -57.56 39.13
N MET A 370 34.51 -57.91 39.26
CA MET A 370 35.63 -56.97 39.10
C MET A 370 35.67 -56.33 37.70
N LYS A 371 35.27 -57.04 36.63
CA LYS A 371 35.11 -56.45 35.28
C LYS A 371 34.00 -55.42 35.24
N VAL A 372 32.85 -55.69 35.86
CA VAL A 372 31.70 -54.76 35.91
C VAL A 372 32.06 -53.52 36.73
N GLU A 373 32.78 -53.68 37.85
CA GLU A 373 33.31 -52.57 38.65
C GLU A 373 34.33 -51.73 37.86
N LEU A 374 35.25 -52.36 37.13
CA LEU A 374 36.21 -51.65 36.26
C LEU A 374 35.50 -50.87 35.13
N LEU A 375 34.49 -51.46 34.48
CA LEU A 375 33.73 -50.81 33.40
C LEU A 375 32.89 -49.62 33.91
N SER A 376 32.16 -49.81 35.01
CA SER A 376 31.36 -48.74 35.62
C SER A 376 32.22 -47.62 36.20
N ARG A 377 33.40 -47.93 36.75
CA ARG A 377 34.38 -46.92 37.19
C ARG A 377 35.04 -46.20 36.02
N ALA A 378 35.25 -46.86 34.88
CA ALA A 378 35.70 -46.21 33.65
C ALA A 378 34.63 -45.25 33.10
N GLU A 379 33.35 -45.64 33.06
CA GLU A 379 32.26 -44.71 32.73
C GLU A 379 32.21 -43.52 33.71
N GLY A 380 32.39 -43.76 35.01
CA GLY A 380 32.44 -42.73 36.04
C GLY A 380 33.52 -41.69 35.74
N VAL A 381 34.78 -42.13 35.57
CA VAL A 381 35.92 -41.25 35.24
C VAL A 381 35.70 -40.50 33.91
N VAL A 382 35.10 -41.13 32.90
CA VAL A 382 34.75 -40.44 31.65
C VAL A 382 33.68 -39.38 31.87
N ARG A 383 32.60 -39.65 32.63
CA ARG A 383 31.56 -38.65 32.94
C ARG A 383 32.06 -37.53 33.85
N GLU A 384 33.00 -37.84 34.74
CA GLU A 384 33.64 -36.87 35.64
C GLU A 384 34.71 -36.01 34.93
N SER A 385 35.19 -36.41 33.75
CA SER A 385 36.16 -35.63 32.97
C SER A 385 35.67 -34.21 32.66
N SER A 386 36.61 -33.27 32.60
CA SER A 386 36.39 -31.89 32.16
C SER A 386 35.78 -31.82 30.76
N GLU A 387 36.24 -32.70 29.89
CA GLU A 387 35.90 -32.80 28.47
C GLU A 387 34.45 -33.26 28.30
N TYR A 388 34.03 -34.33 28.98
CA TYR A 388 32.65 -34.78 28.95
C TYR A 388 31.70 -33.75 29.57
N ARG A 389 32.06 -33.16 30.73
CA ARG A 389 31.21 -32.14 31.37
C ARG A 389 31.10 -30.87 30.54
N CYS A 390 32.17 -30.45 29.85
CA CYS A 390 32.13 -29.34 28.90
C CYS A 390 31.24 -29.67 27.70
N LEU A 391 31.37 -30.87 27.11
CA LEU A 391 30.55 -31.31 25.98
C LEU A 391 29.06 -31.46 26.36
N GLN A 392 28.78 -31.96 27.56
CA GLN A 392 27.43 -32.06 28.12
C GLN A 392 26.81 -30.68 28.37
N SER A 393 27.59 -29.72 28.85
CA SER A 393 27.16 -28.33 29.01
C SER A 393 26.85 -27.69 27.64
N GLN A 394 27.77 -27.80 26.67
CA GLN A 394 27.56 -27.32 25.29
C GLN A 394 26.33 -27.96 24.63
N PHE A 395 26.15 -29.27 24.77
CA PHE A 395 24.97 -29.97 24.27
C PHE A 395 23.69 -29.46 24.95
N SER A 396 23.70 -29.22 26.26
CA SER A 396 22.55 -28.70 26.99
C SER A 396 22.16 -27.29 26.54
N VAL A 397 23.15 -26.42 26.29
CA VAL A 397 22.93 -25.07 25.72
C VAL A 397 22.35 -25.17 24.31
N LEU A 398 23.00 -25.92 23.41
CA LEU A 398 22.54 -26.08 22.02
C LEU A 398 21.16 -26.76 21.91
N TYR A 399 20.86 -27.70 22.81
CA TYR A 399 19.54 -28.32 22.91
C TYR A 399 18.48 -27.30 23.31
N ASN A 400 18.74 -26.50 24.37
CA ASN A 400 17.83 -25.46 24.82
C ASN A 400 17.67 -24.34 23.77
N GLU A 401 18.74 -23.92 23.08
CA GLU A 401 18.67 -23.03 21.91
C GLU A 401 17.74 -23.61 20.83
N SER A 402 17.91 -24.89 20.48
CA SER A 402 17.09 -25.55 19.45
C SER A 402 15.60 -25.65 19.83
N VAL A 403 15.30 -25.85 21.12
CA VAL A 403 13.92 -25.86 21.66
C VAL A 403 13.32 -24.45 21.65
N GLY A 404 14.10 -23.43 22.02
CA GLY A 404 13.70 -22.02 21.96
C GLY A 404 13.39 -21.57 20.53
N LEU A 405 14.30 -21.82 19.59
CA LEU A 405 14.11 -21.54 18.16
C LEU A 405 12.90 -22.27 17.58
N LYS A 406 12.63 -23.51 18.01
CA LYS A 406 11.44 -24.26 17.60
C LYS A 406 10.16 -23.62 18.14
N SER A 407 10.15 -23.15 19.40
CA SER A 407 9.02 -22.41 19.97
C SER A 407 8.74 -21.12 19.19
N GLN A 408 9.78 -20.35 18.86
CA GLN A 408 9.68 -19.14 18.04
C GLN A 408 9.19 -19.43 16.61
N LEU A 409 9.60 -20.55 16.01
CA LEU A 409 9.14 -20.99 14.70
C LEU A 409 7.64 -21.32 14.71
N ASP A 410 7.15 -22.00 15.75
CA ASP A 410 5.73 -22.37 15.85
C ASP A 410 4.85 -21.18 16.29
N GLU A 411 5.39 -20.23 17.07
CA GLU A 411 4.77 -18.91 17.29
C GLU A 411 4.67 -18.08 16.01
N THR A 412 5.74 -17.97 15.22
CA THR A 412 5.71 -17.19 13.97
C THR A 412 4.79 -17.83 12.92
N ARG A 413 4.73 -19.16 12.86
CA ARG A 413 3.73 -19.91 12.06
C ARG A 413 2.30 -19.63 12.49
N THR A 414 2.02 -19.61 13.80
CA THR A 414 0.67 -19.31 14.29
C THR A 414 0.28 -17.85 14.05
N ARG A 415 1.18 -16.89 14.27
CA ARG A 415 0.99 -15.47 13.90
C ARG A 415 0.79 -15.27 12.38
N LEU A 416 1.48 -16.04 11.53
CA LEU A 416 1.28 -16.02 10.08
C LEU A 416 -0.10 -16.56 9.69
N ASN A 417 -0.57 -17.63 10.34
CA ASN A 417 -1.90 -18.20 10.08
C ASN A 417 -3.05 -17.31 10.59
N THR A 418 -2.90 -16.64 11.75
CA THR A 418 -3.91 -15.68 12.24
C THR A 418 -3.98 -14.45 11.34
N THR A 419 -2.84 -13.87 10.96
CA THR A 419 -2.82 -12.72 10.03
C THR A 419 -3.33 -13.09 8.63
N ARG A 420 -2.98 -14.27 8.09
CA ARG A 420 -3.53 -14.77 6.82
C ARG A 420 -5.05 -14.95 6.86
N THR A 421 -5.59 -15.57 7.92
CA THR A 421 -7.05 -15.76 8.05
C THR A 421 -7.79 -14.47 8.39
N ALA A 422 -7.15 -13.49 9.03
CA ALA A 422 -7.71 -12.14 9.19
C ALA A 422 -7.79 -11.41 7.83
N ARG A 423 -6.74 -11.48 7.00
CA ARG A 423 -6.74 -10.89 5.65
C ARG A 423 -7.75 -11.55 4.71
N LEU A 424 -7.93 -12.87 4.77
CA LEU A 424 -8.97 -13.56 4.00
C LEU A 424 -10.38 -13.06 4.38
N ARG A 425 -10.71 -12.98 5.67
CA ARG A 425 -12.00 -12.40 6.13
C ARG A 425 -12.17 -10.93 5.74
N GLN A 426 -11.09 -10.15 5.66
CA GLN A 426 -11.15 -8.77 5.18
C GLN A 426 -11.49 -8.71 3.68
N LEU A 427 -10.90 -9.59 2.86
CA LEU A 427 -11.23 -9.71 1.45
C LEU A 427 -12.67 -10.18 1.24
N GLU A 428 -13.10 -11.23 1.96
CA GLU A 428 -14.49 -11.72 1.97
C GLU A 428 -15.48 -10.58 2.32
N HIS A 429 -15.15 -9.71 3.28
CA HIS A 429 -15.98 -8.54 3.61
C HIS A 429 -16.01 -7.51 2.47
N MET A 430 -14.87 -7.18 1.88
CA MET A 430 -14.79 -6.24 0.76
C MET A 430 -15.52 -6.74 -0.49
N GLU A 431 -15.44 -8.04 -0.79
CA GLU A 431 -16.19 -8.67 -1.89
C GLU A 431 -17.71 -8.60 -1.66
N ASN A 432 -18.17 -8.82 -0.42
CA ASN A 432 -19.58 -8.66 -0.05
C ASN A 432 -20.05 -7.19 -0.16
N ASP A 433 -19.21 -6.23 0.25
CA ASP A 433 -19.52 -4.81 0.14
C ASP A 433 -19.54 -4.34 -1.33
N GLU A 434 -18.63 -4.84 -2.17
CA GLU A 434 -18.64 -4.58 -3.62
C GLU A 434 -19.92 -5.14 -4.25
N VAL A 435 -20.29 -6.39 -3.96
CA VAL A 435 -21.55 -7.00 -4.45
C VAL A 435 -22.77 -6.23 -3.94
N SER A 436 -22.73 -5.69 -2.71
CA SER A 436 -23.77 -4.82 -2.16
C SER A 436 -23.87 -3.50 -2.94
N LEU A 437 -22.74 -2.86 -3.24
CA LEU A 437 -22.68 -1.61 -4.02
C LEU A 437 -23.12 -1.84 -5.47
N GLN A 438 -22.67 -2.90 -6.12
CA GLN A 438 -23.12 -3.30 -7.47
C GLN A 438 -24.65 -3.51 -7.52
N ARG A 439 -25.26 -4.05 -6.47
CA ARG A 439 -26.73 -4.18 -6.38
C ARG A 439 -27.43 -2.82 -6.25
N LYS A 440 -26.90 -1.91 -5.43
CA LYS A 440 -27.43 -0.53 -5.30
C LYS A 440 -27.38 0.20 -6.64
N VAL A 441 -26.21 0.27 -7.28
CA VAL A 441 -26.01 0.92 -8.57
C VAL A 441 -26.91 0.32 -9.66
N ARG A 442 -27.09 -1.00 -9.72
CA ARG A 442 -28.06 -1.61 -10.66
C ARG A 442 -29.51 -1.20 -10.37
N THR A 443 -29.88 -1.06 -9.10
CA THR A 443 -31.24 -0.61 -8.70
C THR A 443 -31.46 0.86 -9.06
N GLU A 444 -30.46 1.71 -8.83
CA GLU A 444 -30.47 3.12 -9.22
C GLU A 444 -30.54 3.28 -10.75
N VAL A 445 -29.78 2.48 -11.51
CA VAL A 445 -29.89 2.44 -12.99
C VAL A 445 -31.29 2.05 -13.44
N PHE A 446 -31.91 1.00 -12.87
CA PHE A 446 -33.30 0.65 -13.21
C PHE A 446 -34.28 1.79 -12.89
N GLN A 447 -34.13 2.49 -11.77
CA GLN A 447 -34.96 3.65 -11.43
C GLN A 447 -34.76 4.83 -12.39
N LEU A 448 -33.53 5.05 -12.87
CA LEU A 448 -33.22 6.05 -13.89
C LEU A 448 -33.76 5.65 -15.27
N GLU A 449 -33.77 4.36 -15.61
CA GLU A 449 -34.41 3.85 -16.83
C GLU A 449 -35.94 3.99 -16.80
N ASP A 450 -36.59 3.65 -15.68
CA ASP A 450 -38.04 3.81 -15.47
C ASP A 450 -38.47 5.29 -15.51
N THR A 451 -37.75 6.18 -14.83
CA THR A 451 -38.04 7.63 -14.85
C THR A 451 -37.80 8.24 -16.23
N LEU A 452 -36.76 7.81 -16.94
CA LEU A 452 -36.50 8.23 -18.33
C LEU A 452 -37.55 7.69 -19.31
N ALA A 453 -38.09 6.48 -19.08
CA ALA A 453 -39.23 5.95 -19.83
C ALA A 453 -40.52 6.74 -19.56
N GLN A 454 -40.77 7.13 -18.31
CA GLN A 454 -41.91 7.97 -17.93
C GLN A 454 -41.81 9.38 -18.54
N VAL A 455 -40.65 10.04 -18.49
CA VAL A 455 -40.44 11.36 -19.13
C VAL A 455 -40.59 11.28 -20.65
N ARG A 456 -40.14 10.20 -21.30
CA ARG A 456 -40.39 9.96 -22.73
C ARG A 456 -41.88 9.83 -23.05
N LYS A 457 -42.65 9.16 -22.20
CA LYS A 457 -44.11 9.02 -22.34
C LYS A 457 -44.81 10.37 -22.14
N GLU A 458 -44.41 11.16 -21.15
CA GLU A 458 -44.92 12.52 -20.91
C GLU A 458 -44.62 13.46 -22.08
N TYR A 459 -43.41 13.39 -22.64
CA TYR A 459 -43.04 14.12 -23.86
C TYR A 459 -43.93 13.74 -25.05
N GLU A 460 -44.14 12.45 -25.33
CA GLU A 460 -44.97 12.01 -26.47
C GLU A 460 -46.45 12.35 -26.25
N MET A 461 -46.97 12.30 -25.01
CA MET A 461 -48.32 12.80 -24.69
C MET A 461 -48.45 14.31 -24.98
N LEU A 462 -47.52 15.13 -24.46
CA LEU A 462 -47.51 16.58 -24.68
C LEU A 462 -47.32 16.94 -26.16
N ARG A 463 -46.54 16.14 -26.91
CA ARG A 463 -46.39 16.26 -28.35
C ARG A 463 -47.70 15.96 -29.08
N ILE A 464 -48.41 14.90 -28.71
CA ILE A 464 -49.72 14.57 -29.27
C ILE A 464 -50.75 15.67 -28.95
N GLU A 465 -50.75 16.22 -27.74
CA GLU A 465 -51.58 17.37 -27.36
C GLU A 465 -51.27 18.62 -28.20
N PHE A 466 -49.98 18.87 -28.48
CA PHE A 466 -49.54 19.97 -29.33
C PHE A 466 -49.92 19.75 -30.81
N GLU A 467 -49.72 18.55 -31.36
CA GLU A 467 -50.14 18.20 -32.73
C GLU A 467 -51.67 18.28 -32.89
N GLN A 468 -52.46 17.86 -31.88
CA GLN A 468 -53.92 18.05 -31.85
C GLN A 468 -54.30 19.54 -31.79
N THR A 469 -53.60 20.34 -30.98
CA THR A 469 -53.85 21.79 -30.85
C THR A 469 -53.54 22.53 -32.15
N LEU A 470 -52.45 22.15 -32.83
CA LEU A 470 -52.14 22.64 -34.18
C LEU A 470 -53.24 22.27 -35.19
N ALA A 471 -53.63 21.00 -35.25
CA ALA A 471 -54.67 20.54 -36.18
C ALA A 471 -56.03 21.25 -35.95
N ALA A 472 -56.39 21.50 -34.69
CA ALA A 472 -57.59 22.27 -34.35
C ALA A 472 -57.49 23.74 -34.79
N ASN A 473 -56.31 24.36 -34.62
CA ASN A 473 -56.06 25.74 -35.06
C ASN A 473 -56.01 25.87 -36.60
N GLU A 474 -55.47 24.87 -37.30
CA GLU A 474 -55.54 24.79 -38.76
C GLU A 474 -56.98 24.65 -39.26
N GLN A 475 -57.82 23.82 -38.62
CA GLN A 475 -59.25 23.72 -38.92
C GLN A 475 -60.03 25.02 -38.64
N ALA A 476 -59.60 25.81 -37.66
CA ALA A 476 -60.14 27.15 -37.43
C ALA A 476 -59.78 28.15 -38.56
N GLY A 477 -58.73 27.89 -39.35
CA GLY A 477 -58.30 28.72 -40.47
C GLY A 477 -59.38 28.92 -41.56
N PRO A 478 -59.90 27.84 -42.17
CA PRO A 478 -61.04 27.85 -43.09
C PRO A 478 -62.28 28.54 -42.51
N ILE A 479 -62.69 28.17 -41.29
CA ILE A 479 -63.88 28.75 -40.63
C ILE A 479 -63.74 30.28 -40.49
N ASN A 480 -62.57 30.76 -40.05
CA ASN A 480 -62.30 32.20 -39.98
C ASN A 480 -62.22 32.86 -41.37
N ARG A 481 -61.84 32.13 -42.44
CA ARG A 481 -61.90 32.62 -43.83
C ARG A 481 -63.34 32.75 -44.31
N GLU A 482 -64.16 31.72 -44.14
CA GLU A 482 -65.58 31.71 -44.49
C GLU A 482 -66.36 32.79 -43.73
N MET A 483 -66.11 32.93 -42.43
CA MET A 483 -66.68 34.01 -41.61
C MET A 483 -66.30 35.40 -42.14
N ARG A 484 -65.05 35.62 -42.57
CA ARG A 484 -64.63 36.89 -43.21
C ARG A 484 -65.30 37.10 -44.58
N HIS A 485 -65.45 36.06 -45.41
CA HIS A 485 -66.17 36.15 -46.67
C HIS A 485 -67.68 36.42 -46.46
N LEU A 486 -68.30 35.80 -45.45
CA LEU A 486 -69.69 36.06 -45.07
C LEU A 486 -69.87 37.51 -44.58
N ILE A 487 -68.97 38.00 -43.71
CA ILE A 487 -68.97 39.40 -43.27
C ILE A 487 -68.82 40.35 -44.46
N SER A 488 -67.90 40.07 -45.40
CA SER A 488 -67.72 40.88 -46.61
C SER A 488 -68.96 40.85 -47.53
N THR A 489 -69.61 39.70 -47.67
CA THR A 489 -70.86 39.53 -48.43
C THR A 489 -72.01 40.30 -47.78
N LEU A 490 -72.13 40.26 -46.45
CA LEU A 490 -73.11 41.04 -45.69
C LEU A 490 -72.82 42.54 -45.74
N GLN A 491 -71.55 42.95 -45.71
CA GLN A 491 -71.14 44.36 -45.86
C GLN A 491 -71.45 44.90 -47.26
N THR A 492 -71.13 44.17 -48.32
CA THR A 492 -71.45 44.55 -49.71
C THR A 492 -72.95 44.55 -49.97
N HIS A 493 -73.70 43.58 -49.44
CA HIS A 493 -75.17 43.62 -49.49
C HIS A 493 -75.74 44.82 -48.71
N ASN A 494 -75.19 45.15 -47.53
CA ASN A 494 -75.60 46.33 -46.76
C ASN A 494 -75.28 47.65 -47.49
N GLN A 495 -74.15 47.72 -48.21
CA GLN A 495 -73.82 48.81 -49.13
C GLN A 495 -74.79 48.87 -50.32
N HIS A 496 -75.16 47.72 -50.90
CA HIS A 496 -76.14 47.65 -51.98
C HIS A 496 -77.51 48.16 -51.52
N MET A 497 -78.01 47.69 -50.37
CA MET A 497 -79.26 48.17 -49.76
C MET A 497 -79.20 49.67 -49.43
N LYS A 498 -78.05 50.21 -49.01
CA LYS A 498 -77.85 51.66 -48.86
C LYS A 498 -77.93 52.38 -50.21
N GLY A 499 -77.35 51.81 -51.27
CA GLY A 499 -77.46 52.31 -52.64
C GLY A 499 -78.89 52.29 -53.17
N GLU A 500 -79.66 51.23 -52.89
CA GLU A 500 -81.09 51.15 -53.21
C GLU A 500 -81.89 52.19 -52.41
N VAL A 501 -81.64 52.35 -51.11
CA VAL A 501 -82.26 53.42 -50.31
C VAL A 501 -81.93 54.81 -50.85
N VAL A 502 -80.75 55.02 -51.45
CA VAL A 502 -80.42 56.27 -52.16
C VAL A 502 -81.22 56.39 -53.47
N LYS A 503 -81.35 55.32 -54.26
CA LYS A 503 -82.21 55.30 -55.46
C LYS A 503 -83.67 55.59 -55.12
N TYR A 504 -84.24 54.90 -54.12
CA TYR A 504 -85.62 55.13 -53.67
C TYR A 504 -85.82 56.55 -53.11
N LYS A 505 -84.80 57.16 -52.49
CA LYS A 505 -84.83 58.59 -52.11
C LYS A 505 -84.75 59.53 -53.31
N LEU A 506 -84.12 59.12 -54.42
CA LEU A 506 -84.11 59.87 -55.67
C LEU A 506 -85.48 59.78 -56.36
N THR A 507 -86.02 58.58 -56.55
CA THR A 507 -87.35 58.37 -57.15
C THR A 507 -88.47 58.96 -56.30
N LEU A 508 -88.31 59.04 -54.97
CA LEU A 508 -89.24 59.76 -54.10
C LEU A 508 -89.17 61.29 -54.32
N ARG A 509 -87.99 61.85 -54.60
CA ARG A 509 -87.85 63.28 -54.96
C ARG A 509 -88.41 63.56 -56.35
N GLU A 510 -88.20 62.66 -57.30
CA GLU A 510 -88.76 62.73 -58.66
C GLU A 510 -90.31 62.68 -58.59
N ALA A 511 -90.88 61.72 -57.86
CA ALA A 511 -92.32 61.66 -57.61
C ALA A 511 -92.85 62.86 -56.81
N GLN A 512 -92.04 63.50 -55.96
CA GLN A 512 -92.39 64.76 -55.30
C GLN A 512 -92.39 65.94 -56.27
N THR A 513 -91.46 66.01 -57.24
CA THR A 513 -91.50 67.01 -58.31
C THR A 513 -92.67 66.78 -59.27
N ASP A 514 -93.02 65.52 -59.58
CA ASP A 514 -94.19 65.19 -60.40
C ASP A 514 -95.50 65.56 -59.68
N LEU A 515 -95.60 65.27 -58.38
CA LEU A 515 -96.71 65.73 -57.53
C LEU A 515 -96.78 67.26 -57.41
N SER A 516 -95.67 67.96 -57.63
CA SER A 516 -95.64 69.43 -57.66
C SER A 516 -96.14 69.94 -59.01
N GLN A 517 -95.69 69.35 -60.13
CA GLN A 517 -96.20 69.64 -61.48
C GLN A 517 -97.70 69.33 -61.61
N VAL A 518 -98.20 68.24 -61.01
CA VAL A 518 -99.64 67.91 -60.95
C VAL A 518 -100.43 68.93 -60.09
N ARG A 519 -99.82 69.50 -59.05
CA ARG A 519 -100.43 70.60 -58.26
C ARG A 519 -100.45 71.93 -59.00
N GLU A 520 -99.50 72.17 -59.89
CA GLU A 520 -99.47 73.37 -60.75
C GLU A 520 -100.43 73.22 -61.94
N GLY A 521 -100.42 72.09 -62.64
CA GLY A 521 -101.43 71.76 -63.67
C GLY A 521 -102.86 71.68 -63.13
N GLY A 522 -103.04 71.46 -61.82
CA GLY A 522 -104.32 71.59 -61.12
C GLY A 522 -104.80 73.03 -60.89
N ARG A 523 -103.98 74.05 -61.17
CA ARG A 523 -104.33 75.48 -61.08
C ARG A 523 -104.46 76.18 -62.44
N GLU A 524 -103.92 75.61 -63.52
CA GLU A 524 -103.97 76.19 -64.87
C GLU A 524 -105.26 75.82 -65.67
N ARG A 525 -106.37 75.53 -64.97
CA ARG A 525 -107.70 75.33 -65.59
C ARG A 525 -108.76 76.35 -65.20
N GLU A 526 -108.34 77.55 -64.79
CA GLU A 526 -109.21 78.73 -64.88
C GLU A 526 -108.44 79.98 -65.36
N LYS A 527 -108.89 80.55 -66.49
CA LYS A 527 -108.44 81.81 -67.14
C LYS A 527 -107.11 81.77 -67.91
N GLU A 528 -107.15 81.20 -69.11
CA GLU A 528 -106.35 81.69 -70.24
C GLU A 528 -106.58 83.20 -70.49
N GLY A 529 -105.58 83.94 -70.97
CA GLY A 529 -105.84 85.32 -71.44
C GLY A 529 -104.64 86.23 -71.73
N LYS A 530 -103.99 86.03 -72.88
CA LYS A 530 -102.95 86.90 -73.52
C LYS A 530 -101.55 86.80 -72.86
N ARG A 531 -100.41 86.54 -73.54
CA ARG A 531 -99.88 86.85 -74.91
C ARG A 531 -99.65 88.35 -75.18
N GLU A 532 -98.67 88.83 -75.94
CA GLU A 532 -97.38 88.36 -76.52
C GLU A 532 -96.66 89.64 -77.02
N MET A 533 -95.34 89.78 -77.20
CA MET A 533 -94.16 88.93 -76.96
C MET A 533 -93.11 89.80 -76.20
N GLU A 534 -91.78 89.93 -76.35
CA GLU A 534 -90.60 89.35 -77.06
C GLU A 534 -89.34 89.77 -76.22
N SER A 535 -88.03 89.60 -76.52
CA SER A 535 -87.26 89.12 -77.69
C SER A 535 -85.91 88.47 -77.30
N THR A 536 -85.51 87.48 -78.10
CA THR A 536 -84.16 86.96 -78.50
C THR A 536 -82.82 87.54 -77.95
N SER A 537 -81.67 86.82 -77.90
CA SER A 537 -81.22 85.39 -78.01
C SER A 537 -79.63 85.33 -77.95
N VAL A 538 -78.77 84.27 -78.06
CA VAL A 538 -78.82 82.78 -78.23
C VAL A 538 -77.42 82.10 -77.99
N LYS A 539 -77.34 80.80 -77.57
CA LYS A 539 -76.22 79.79 -77.74
C LYS A 539 -74.80 80.04 -77.09
N THR A 540 -73.87 79.08 -76.86
CA THR A 540 -73.78 77.58 -76.85
C THR A 540 -72.49 77.05 -76.16
N GLU A 541 -72.60 75.98 -75.35
CA GLU A 541 -71.79 74.71 -75.27
C GLU A 541 -70.20 74.73 -75.24
N PRO A 542 -69.43 73.59 -75.31
CA PRO A 542 -69.09 72.72 -74.15
C PRO A 542 -67.61 72.17 -74.07
N GLY A 543 -67.30 71.29 -73.08
CA GLY A 543 -66.15 70.34 -73.07
C GLY A 543 -64.84 70.80 -72.36
N THR A 544 -63.81 69.96 -72.04
CA THR A 544 -63.65 68.49 -71.84
C THR A 544 -62.25 68.18 -71.22
N GLU A 545 -62.02 66.96 -70.65
CA GLU A 545 -60.69 66.24 -70.56
C GLU A 545 -59.54 66.85 -69.67
N THR A 546 -58.41 66.22 -69.22
CA THR A 546 -57.83 64.83 -69.20
C THR A 546 -56.59 64.67 -68.24
N GLU A 547 -56.39 63.46 -67.68
CA GLU A 547 -55.12 62.65 -67.50
C GLU A 547 -53.87 63.03 -66.62
N GLY A 548 -53.05 61.98 -66.33
CA GLY A 548 -51.68 61.96 -65.74
C GLY A 548 -51.59 61.55 -64.24
N GLU A 549 -50.98 60.48 -63.72
CA GLU A 549 -50.10 59.34 -64.13
C GLU A 549 -48.62 59.39 -63.61
N ILE A 550 -48.01 58.19 -63.34
CA ILE A 550 -46.55 57.81 -63.26
C ILE A 550 -45.89 57.54 -61.86
N LYS A 551 -45.67 56.22 -61.58
CA LYS A 551 -44.48 55.45 -61.05
C LYS A 551 -43.75 55.79 -59.70
N GLU A 552 -43.59 54.81 -58.77
CA GLU A 552 -42.41 53.92 -58.43
C GLU A 552 -41.36 54.59 -57.49
N GLU A 553 -40.61 53.96 -56.56
CA GLU A 553 -40.18 52.55 -56.29
C GLU A 553 -40.30 52.10 -54.79
N GLU A 554 -39.74 50.91 -54.47
CA GLU A 554 -39.70 50.12 -53.20
C GLU A 554 -39.07 50.83 -51.96
N LYS A 555 -39.38 50.51 -50.68
CA LYS A 555 -39.02 49.25 -49.98
C LYS A 555 -39.60 49.10 -48.53
N GLU A 556 -39.67 47.85 -48.09
CA GLU A 556 -39.83 47.29 -46.72
C GLU A 556 -39.94 48.20 -45.46
N LYS A 557 -41.09 48.18 -44.77
CA LYS A 557 -41.27 47.46 -43.47
C LYS A 557 -42.69 47.57 -42.91
N GLU A 558 -43.06 46.62 -42.04
CA GLU A 558 -44.45 46.42 -41.62
C GLU A 558 -44.92 47.28 -40.42
N VAL A 559 -46.10 47.88 -40.64
CA VAL A 559 -47.22 47.94 -39.68
C VAL A 559 -47.06 48.83 -38.41
N LYS A 560 -47.48 50.08 -38.61
CA LYS A 560 -48.41 50.86 -37.75
C LYS A 560 -48.01 51.17 -36.31
N LYS A 561 -47.52 52.41 -36.11
CA LYS A 561 -47.82 53.19 -34.90
C LYS A 561 -47.90 54.69 -35.20
N GLU A 562 -48.85 55.12 -36.03
CA GLU A 562 -49.18 56.53 -36.20
C GLU A 562 -50.23 56.97 -35.17
N LYS A 563 -49.98 58.13 -34.55
CA LYS A 563 -50.85 58.73 -33.54
C LYS A 563 -50.64 60.24 -33.59
N GLU A 564 -51.69 60.98 -33.98
CA GLU A 564 -51.80 62.44 -33.82
C GLU A 564 -50.77 63.29 -34.61
N LYS A 565 -50.97 64.56 -34.94
CA LYS A 565 -52.15 65.46 -34.94
C LYS A 565 -51.75 66.65 -35.82
N GLU A 566 -52.58 67.10 -36.76
CA GLU A 566 -52.63 68.54 -37.08
C GLU A 566 -53.83 68.97 -37.92
N ARG A 567 -54.58 69.94 -37.39
CA ARG A 567 -55.19 71.08 -38.10
C ARG A 567 -55.48 72.18 -37.07
N GLU A 568 -54.43 72.79 -36.53
CA GLU A 568 -54.64 74.11 -35.92
C GLU A 568 -54.89 75.16 -37.02
N ARG A 569 -55.95 75.91 -36.78
CA ARG A 569 -56.07 77.35 -36.98
C ARG A 569 -55.03 78.01 -37.90
N GLU A 570 -55.55 78.66 -38.94
CA GLU A 570 -55.35 80.11 -38.98
C GLU A 570 -56.62 80.84 -39.42
N ARG A 571 -56.84 82.02 -38.84
CA ARG A 571 -57.81 83.02 -39.30
C ARG A 571 -56.96 84.14 -39.90
N GLU A 572 -57.43 84.83 -40.95
CA GLU A 572 -57.62 86.28 -40.86
C GLU A 572 -58.40 86.92 -42.02
N ARG A 573 -59.05 88.05 -41.68
CA ARG A 573 -59.43 89.26 -42.45
C ARG A 573 -59.58 89.16 -43.98
N GLY A 574 -60.80 89.46 -44.47
CA GLY A 574 -61.11 89.47 -45.91
C GLY A 574 -62.33 90.29 -46.39
N GLN A 575 -62.70 91.39 -45.72
CA GLN A 575 -63.50 92.47 -46.35
C GLN A 575 -62.55 93.63 -46.67
N PRO A 576 -62.44 94.08 -47.93
CA PRO A 576 -63.30 95.19 -48.40
C PRO A 576 -63.70 95.11 -49.92
N VAL A 577 -64.94 95.46 -50.33
CA VAL A 577 -65.43 96.76 -50.90
C VAL A 577 -65.32 96.93 -52.44
N GLU A 578 -66.44 97.34 -53.09
CA GLU A 578 -66.60 97.91 -54.47
C GLU A 578 -66.22 97.03 -55.70
N GLY A 579 -66.60 97.33 -56.96
CA GLY A 579 -67.52 98.36 -57.52
C GLY A 579 -67.15 98.78 -58.98
N VAL A 580 -67.96 99.45 -59.83
CA VAL A 580 -69.40 99.80 -59.83
C VAL A 580 -69.93 100.03 -61.29
N GLY A 581 -71.00 99.34 -61.72
CA GLY A 581 -71.91 99.79 -62.80
C GLY A 581 -71.56 99.38 -64.25
N PRO A 582 -72.13 100.04 -65.31
CA PRO A 582 -72.17 101.51 -65.41
C PRO A 582 -73.43 102.19 -66.04
N ARG A 583 -73.55 103.52 -65.79
CA ARG A 583 -74.32 104.57 -66.53
C ARG A 583 -75.86 104.57 -66.33
N ARG A 584 -76.58 105.70 -66.23
CA ARG A 584 -76.34 107.18 -66.31
C ARG A 584 -77.55 107.89 -65.63
N ARG A 585 -77.55 109.12 -65.09
CA ARG A 585 -76.53 110.18 -64.81
C ARG A 585 -77.15 111.25 -63.85
N ARG A 586 -76.34 111.91 -62.99
CA ARG A 586 -76.31 113.37 -62.58
C ARG A 586 -77.60 114.24 -62.56
N ARG A 587 -77.77 115.32 -61.77
CA ARG A 587 -77.21 115.92 -60.52
C ARG A 587 -77.84 117.34 -60.40
N LEU A 588 -78.33 117.76 -59.22
CA LEU A 588 -78.54 119.17 -58.77
C LEU A 588 -79.57 120.07 -59.52
N GLY A 589 -80.18 121.04 -58.80
CA GLY A 589 -81.10 122.10 -59.32
C GLY A 589 -80.40 123.47 -59.48
N PRO A 590 -81.07 124.66 -59.36
CA PRO A 590 -82.47 124.93 -58.96
C PRO A 590 -83.24 126.06 -59.74
N ALA A 591 -84.50 126.33 -59.33
CA ALA A 591 -85.24 127.63 -59.33
C ALA A 591 -85.83 128.31 -60.63
N THR A 592 -86.92 129.07 -60.39
CA THR A 592 -87.50 130.23 -61.16
C THR A 592 -88.21 130.12 -62.54
N ASN A 593 -89.50 129.76 -62.52
CA ASN A 593 -90.71 130.59 -62.86
C ASN A 593 -90.92 131.39 -64.20
N TRP A 594 -92.09 131.19 -64.86
CA TRP A 594 -93.10 132.19 -65.39
C TRP A 594 -93.76 131.96 -66.79
N LYS A 595 -95.11 132.12 -66.82
CA LYS A 595 -96.01 132.61 -67.92
C LYS A 595 -96.20 131.69 -69.16
N ARG A 596 -97.34 131.65 -69.88
CA ARG A 596 -98.73 132.25 -69.85
C ARG A 596 -99.68 131.19 -70.52
N LEU A 597 -101.00 131.28 -70.75
CA LEU A 597 -102.12 132.27 -70.77
C LEU A 597 -103.40 131.48 -70.28
N CYS A 598 -104.65 131.92 -70.02
CA CYS A 598 -105.51 133.07 -70.36
C CYS A 598 -105.95 133.15 -71.84
N PRO A 599 -106.99 133.92 -72.24
CA PRO A 599 -108.08 134.55 -71.45
C PRO A 599 -109.28 133.57 -71.30
N CYS A 600 -110.62 133.82 -71.36
CA CYS A 600 -111.50 134.98 -71.58
C CYS A 600 -112.93 134.72 -70.99
N ARG A 601 -113.97 135.56 -71.19
CA ARG A 601 -114.31 136.78 -70.42
C ARG A 601 -115.69 137.36 -70.86
N LYS A 602 -116.57 137.71 -69.91
CA LYS A 602 -117.29 139.03 -69.81
C LYS A 602 -118.40 139.02 -68.75
N ALA A 603 -118.72 140.21 -68.27
CA ALA A 603 -119.93 140.50 -67.48
C ALA A 603 -120.72 141.65 -68.15
N GLN A 604 -122.04 141.59 -68.02
CA GLN A 604 -123.00 142.68 -67.99
C GLN A 604 -122.89 143.82 -69.03
N GLU A 605 -123.77 143.76 -70.04
CA GLU A 605 -124.32 144.95 -70.68
C GLU A 605 -125.79 145.15 -70.25
N SER A 606 -126.23 146.42 -70.22
CA SER A 606 -127.58 146.88 -69.91
C SER A 606 -128.65 146.18 -70.75
N GLN A 607 -129.80 145.77 -70.21
CA GLN A 607 -130.87 146.69 -69.75
C GLN A 607 -131.17 147.83 -70.75
N ARG A 608 -131.43 147.54 -72.03
CA ARG A 608 -132.05 148.54 -72.93
C ARG A 608 -133.10 148.08 -73.93
N GLU A 609 -133.67 146.89 -73.75
CA GLU A 609 -134.88 146.45 -74.47
C GLU A 609 -136.16 146.53 -73.63
N MET A 610 -136.34 147.65 -72.91
CA MET A 610 -137.63 148.07 -72.34
C MET A 610 -138.23 149.17 -73.22
N LYS A 611 -138.54 148.88 -74.50
CA LYS A 611 -139.26 149.84 -75.36
C LYS A 611 -140.04 149.30 -76.58
N LEU A 612 -140.29 147.99 -76.71
CA LEU A 612 -141.09 147.47 -77.86
C LEU A 612 -142.09 146.35 -77.54
N LEU A 613 -142.50 146.17 -76.27
CA LEU A 613 -143.61 145.27 -75.91
C LEU A 613 -144.49 145.81 -74.77
N LEU A 614 -144.53 147.14 -74.64
CA LEU A 614 -145.50 147.86 -73.80
C LEU A 614 -146.42 148.78 -74.64
N ASP A 615 -146.47 148.58 -75.96
CA ASP A 615 -147.20 149.42 -76.92
C ASP A 615 -148.37 148.72 -77.64
N MET A 616 -148.76 147.52 -77.17
CA MET A 616 -150.10 146.96 -77.43
C MET A 616 -150.99 146.94 -76.17
N TYR A 617 -150.74 147.87 -75.24
CA TYR A 617 -151.63 148.14 -74.12
C TYR A 617 -152.85 148.97 -74.59
N ARG A 618 -153.69 148.44 -75.51
CA ARG A 618 -154.69 149.28 -76.21
C ARG A 618 -156.00 148.65 -76.72
N SER A 619 -156.57 147.66 -76.02
CA SER A 619 -158.02 147.34 -76.15
C SER A 619 -158.60 146.71 -74.88
N ALA A 620 -159.84 147.08 -74.55
CA ALA A 620 -160.60 146.63 -73.35
C ALA A 620 -161.19 145.20 -73.54
N PRO A 621 -161.76 144.49 -72.52
CA PRO A 621 -162.64 144.99 -71.45
C PRO A 621 -162.17 144.64 -70.01
N LYS A 622 -163.10 144.56 -69.04
CA LYS A 622 -162.91 145.06 -67.67
C LYS A 622 -162.79 144.01 -66.54
N GLU A 623 -162.84 142.71 -66.84
CA GLU A 623 -162.93 141.63 -65.82
C GLU A 623 -161.59 140.95 -65.49
N GLN A 624 -160.49 141.29 -66.17
CA GLN A 624 -159.15 140.73 -65.88
C GLN A 624 -158.30 141.69 -65.04
N ARG A 625 -158.60 141.81 -63.74
CA ARG A 625 -157.72 142.48 -62.76
C ARG A 625 -157.36 141.62 -61.55
N ASP A 626 -158.26 140.78 -61.08
CA ASP A 626 -158.08 140.08 -59.79
C ASP A 626 -157.21 138.80 -59.86
N LYS A 627 -156.93 138.30 -61.07
CA LYS A 627 -156.12 137.08 -61.27
C LYS A 627 -154.60 137.27 -61.06
N VAL A 628 -154.11 138.52 -61.04
CA VAL A 628 -152.66 138.81 -61.08
C VAL A 628 -151.97 138.66 -59.71
N GLN A 629 -152.67 138.95 -58.60
CA GLN A 629 -152.06 138.91 -57.26
C GLN A 629 -151.73 137.49 -56.78
N LEU A 630 -152.57 136.50 -57.12
CA LEU A 630 -152.37 135.09 -56.71
C LEU A 630 -151.14 134.44 -57.39
N MET A 631 -150.93 134.71 -58.69
CA MET A 631 -149.79 134.14 -59.44
C MET A 631 -148.43 134.68 -58.96
N ALA A 632 -148.39 135.88 -58.36
CA ALA A 632 -147.18 136.45 -57.79
C ALA A 632 -146.77 135.75 -56.46
N ALA A 633 -147.74 135.38 -55.63
CA ALA A 633 -147.50 134.69 -54.36
C ALA A 633 -146.95 133.26 -54.58
N GLU A 634 -147.55 132.49 -55.48
CA GLU A 634 -147.16 131.09 -55.72
C GLU A 634 -145.71 130.96 -56.23
N LYS A 635 -145.29 131.86 -57.12
CA LYS A 635 -143.93 131.83 -57.69
C LYS A 635 -142.86 132.13 -56.64
N LYS A 636 -143.14 133.00 -55.66
CA LYS A 636 -142.18 133.34 -54.59
C LYS A 636 -141.98 132.19 -53.60
N ALA A 637 -143.07 131.54 -53.21
CA ALA A 637 -143.03 130.36 -52.33
C ALA A 637 -142.21 129.20 -52.93
N LYS A 638 -142.23 129.03 -54.26
CA LYS A 638 -141.46 128.00 -54.95
C LYS A 638 -139.95 128.26 -54.99
N SER A 639 -139.50 129.52 -55.05
CA SER A 639 -138.06 129.84 -54.96
C SER A 639 -137.49 129.62 -53.55
N GLU A 640 -138.22 130.05 -52.52
CA GLU A 640 -137.77 129.93 -51.12
C GLU A 640 -137.67 128.46 -50.66
N ALA A 641 -138.46 127.56 -51.27
CA ALA A 641 -138.42 126.12 -51.04
C ALA A 641 -137.26 125.37 -51.73
N GLU A 642 -136.64 125.94 -52.77
CA GLU A 642 -135.44 125.37 -53.41
C GLU A 642 -134.16 125.74 -52.64
N GLU A 643 -134.01 126.99 -52.23
CA GLU A 643 -132.80 127.44 -51.48
C GLU A 643 -132.61 126.68 -50.16
N LEU A 644 -133.70 126.39 -49.44
CA LEU A 644 -133.65 125.60 -48.20
C LEU A 644 -133.21 124.15 -48.42
N LYS A 645 -133.57 123.52 -49.55
CA LYS A 645 -133.13 122.16 -49.90
C LYS A 645 -131.65 122.09 -50.26
N GLN A 646 -131.10 123.16 -50.84
CA GLN A 646 -129.68 123.20 -51.18
C GLN A 646 -128.81 123.28 -49.91
N ARG A 647 -129.18 124.16 -48.96
CA ARG A 647 -128.41 124.38 -47.72
C ARG A 647 -128.28 123.16 -46.80
N LEU A 648 -129.23 122.22 -46.84
CA LEU A 648 -129.13 120.98 -46.05
C LEU A 648 -128.03 120.05 -46.57
N ARG A 649 -127.90 119.90 -47.89
CA ARG A 649 -126.86 119.06 -48.52
C ARG A 649 -125.44 119.54 -48.22
N ASP A 650 -125.25 120.86 -48.15
CA ASP A 650 -123.97 121.50 -47.84
C ASP A 650 -123.55 121.40 -46.35
N LEU A 651 -124.40 120.85 -45.48
CA LEU A 651 -124.10 120.56 -44.07
C LEU A 651 -123.67 119.10 -43.88
N GLU A 652 -124.48 118.14 -44.36
CA GLU A 652 -124.21 116.70 -44.25
C GLU A 652 -122.85 116.30 -44.86
N GLU A 653 -122.45 116.95 -45.95
CA GLU A 653 -121.17 116.64 -46.61
C GLU A 653 -119.92 117.13 -45.84
N ARG A 654 -120.05 118.03 -44.85
CA ARG A 654 -118.92 118.46 -44.00
C ARG A 654 -118.68 117.51 -42.84
N GLU A 655 -119.71 117.16 -42.09
CA GLU A 655 -119.62 116.27 -40.94
C GLU A 655 -118.99 114.91 -41.31
N ARG A 656 -119.37 114.36 -42.48
CA ARG A 656 -118.80 113.11 -43.02
C ARG A 656 -117.32 113.20 -43.44
N ARG A 657 -116.71 114.39 -43.50
CA ARG A 657 -115.27 114.57 -43.82
C ARG A 657 -114.39 114.74 -42.58
N GLU A 658 -114.94 115.22 -41.47
CA GLU A 658 -114.18 115.45 -40.22
C GLU A 658 -114.07 114.17 -39.39
N GLY A 659 -115.15 113.39 -39.28
CA GLY A 659 -115.17 112.11 -38.55
C GLY A 659 -114.22 111.03 -39.10
N LYS A 660 -113.66 111.21 -40.31
CA LYS A 660 -112.66 110.28 -40.89
C LYS A 660 -111.20 110.64 -40.62
N LYS A 661 -110.88 111.75 -39.94
CA LYS A 661 -109.49 112.10 -39.61
C LYS A 661 -109.06 111.72 -38.19
N MET A 662 -110.00 111.75 -37.24
CA MET A 662 -109.70 111.53 -35.82
C MET A 662 -109.38 110.07 -35.45
N ALA A 663 -109.73 109.10 -36.30
CA ALA A 663 -109.54 107.67 -36.01
C ALA A 663 -108.11 107.17 -36.30
N ASP A 664 -107.46 107.69 -37.35
CA ASP A 664 -106.20 107.12 -37.86
C ASP A 664 -104.99 107.48 -36.97
N GLU A 665 -105.01 108.64 -36.29
CA GLU A 665 -103.92 109.11 -35.42
C GLU A 665 -103.83 108.42 -34.05
N GLU A 666 -104.85 107.64 -33.64
CA GLU A 666 -104.80 106.85 -32.41
C GLU A 666 -104.29 105.42 -32.66
N ALA A 667 -104.62 104.84 -33.83
CA ALA A 667 -104.17 103.51 -34.21
C ALA A 667 -102.65 103.41 -34.36
N LEU A 668 -102.04 104.37 -35.06
CA LEU A 668 -100.59 104.38 -35.34
C LEU A 668 -99.73 104.40 -34.06
N ARG A 669 -100.13 105.14 -33.03
CA ARG A 669 -99.37 105.21 -31.75
C ARG A 669 -99.37 103.89 -30.98
N LYS A 670 -100.41 103.06 -31.13
CA LYS A 670 -100.46 101.73 -30.49
C LYS A 670 -99.57 100.72 -31.21
N ILE A 671 -99.43 100.84 -32.54
CA ILE A 671 -98.55 99.97 -33.34
C ILE A 671 -97.08 100.17 -32.94
N CYS A 672 -96.56 101.41 -32.95
CA CYS A 672 -95.16 101.67 -32.61
C CYS A 672 -94.78 101.17 -31.21
N SER A 673 -95.68 101.30 -30.23
CA SER A 673 -95.47 100.81 -28.84
C SER A 673 -95.36 99.29 -28.76
N VAL A 674 -96.05 98.54 -29.62
CA VAL A 674 -95.94 97.08 -29.70
C VAL A 674 -94.69 96.65 -30.46
N GLU A 675 -94.33 97.34 -31.55
CA GLU A 675 -93.10 97.09 -32.30
C GLU A 675 -91.84 97.32 -31.44
N GLU A 676 -91.83 98.37 -30.61
CA GLU A 676 -90.72 98.65 -29.68
C GLU A 676 -90.62 97.59 -28.56
N GLN A 677 -91.75 97.09 -28.04
CA GLN A 677 -91.78 95.95 -27.11
C GLN A 677 -91.26 94.66 -27.76
N ILE A 678 -91.65 94.37 -29.01
CA ILE A 678 -91.17 93.22 -29.77
C ILE A 678 -89.64 93.31 -29.98
N ASN A 679 -89.11 94.49 -30.30
CA ASN A 679 -87.66 94.71 -30.44
C ASN A 679 -86.90 94.49 -29.11
N ILE A 680 -87.45 94.93 -27.98
CA ILE A 680 -86.87 94.67 -26.65
C ILE A 680 -86.90 93.16 -26.33
N LEU A 681 -87.99 92.47 -26.62
CA LEU A 681 -88.12 91.02 -26.40
C LEU A 681 -87.16 90.21 -27.30
N ASN A 682 -87.06 90.55 -28.59
CA ASN A 682 -86.11 89.93 -29.51
C ASN A 682 -84.65 90.13 -29.06
N LYS A 683 -84.30 91.32 -28.54
CA LYS A 683 -82.95 91.57 -28.01
C LYS A 683 -82.67 90.77 -26.74
N LYS A 684 -83.66 90.60 -25.85
CA LYS A 684 -83.54 89.71 -24.68
C LYS A 684 -83.41 88.24 -25.08
N LEU A 685 -84.19 87.78 -26.06
CA LEU A 685 -84.10 86.43 -26.62
C LEU A 685 -82.71 86.16 -27.23
N SER A 686 -82.14 87.15 -27.92
CA SER A 686 -80.79 87.05 -28.49
C SER A 686 -79.69 86.99 -27.43
N LEU A 687 -79.84 87.70 -26.30
CA LEU A 687 -78.89 87.63 -25.18
C LEU A 687 -79.00 86.29 -24.45
N ALA A 688 -80.22 85.85 -24.12
CA ALA A 688 -80.45 84.56 -23.46
C ALA A 688 -79.90 83.38 -24.29
N LYS A 689 -80.02 83.43 -25.62
CA LYS A 689 -79.39 82.44 -26.51
C LYS A 689 -77.86 82.51 -26.50
N GLN A 690 -77.28 83.71 -26.47
CA GLN A 690 -75.83 83.86 -26.38
C GLN A 690 -75.29 83.38 -25.02
N GLU A 691 -76.06 83.52 -23.96
CA GLU A 691 -75.78 82.96 -22.63
C GLU A 691 -75.93 81.43 -22.61
N GLU A 692 -76.96 80.87 -23.29
CA GLU A 692 -77.15 79.43 -23.48
C GLU A 692 -76.01 78.80 -24.30
N ASP A 693 -75.66 79.37 -25.46
CA ASP A 693 -74.54 78.94 -26.30
C ASP A 693 -73.19 79.01 -25.55
N ALA A 694 -73.01 80.04 -24.71
CA ALA A 694 -71.82 80.17 -23.87
C ALA A 694 -71.75 79.07 -22.79
N LEU A 695 -72.84 78.84 -22.05
CA LEU A 695 -72.92 77.79 -21.03
C LEU A 695 -72.78 76.38 -21.62
N LEU A 696 -73.28 76.14 -22.83
CA LEU A 696 -73.03 74.89 -23.56
C LEU A 696 -71.53 74.75 -23.89
N SER A 697 -70.87 75.81 -24.35
CA SER A 697 -69.41 75.77 -24.61
C SER A 697 -68.56 75.58 -23.35
N GLU A 698 -68.99 76.13 -22.20
CA GLU A 698 -68.35 75.89 -20.90
C GLU A 698 -68.59 74.45 -20.42
N MET A 699 -69.79 73.90 -20.65
CA MET A 699 -70.12 72.50 -20.35
C MET A 699 -69.29 71.53 -21.20
N ASP A 700 -69.15 71.78 -22.50
CA ASP A 700 -68.34 70.95 -23.41
C ASP A 700 -66.84 70.97 -23.01
N VAL A 701 -66.30 72.15 -22.67
CA VAL A 701 -64.91 72.30 -22.18
C VAL A 701 -64.72 71.60 -20.83
N THR A 702 -65.70 71.68 -19.93
CA THR A 702 -65.66 70.99 -18.63
C THR A 702 -65.80 69.48 -18.79
N GLY A 703 -66.61 69.02 -19.75
CA GLY A 703 -66.74 67.62 -20.15
C GLY A 703 -65.42 67.05 -20.67
N GLN A 704 -64.80 67.71 -21.66
CA GLN A 704 -63.49 67.30 -22.17
C GLN A 704 -62.41 67.28 -21.08
N ALA A 705 -62.39 68.26 -20.17
CA ALA A 705 -61.46 68.28 -19.05
C ALA A 705 -61.69 67.11 -18.08
N PHE A 706 -62.94 66.69 -17.87
CA PHE A 706 -63.28 65.51 -17.07
C PHE A 706 -62.91 64.19 -17.77
N GLU A 707 -63.17 64.07 -19.08
CA GLU A 707 -62.76 62.91 -19.89
C GLU A 707 -61.23 62.77 -19.95
N ASP A 708 -60.50 63.87 -20.18
CA ASP A 708 -59.04 63.91 -20.16
C ASP A 708 -58.48 63.50 -18.78
N MET A 709 -59.11 63.96 -17.69
CA MET A 709 -58.75 63.56 -16.32
C MET A 709 -59.07 62.08 -16.07
N GLN A 710 -60.20 61.57 -16.57
CA GLN A 710 -60.59 60.17 -16.42
C GLN A 710 -59.66 59.24 -17.22
N GLU A 711 -59.28 59.62 -18.44
CA GLU A 711 -58.24 58.94 -19.22
C GLU A 711 -56.88 58.97 -18.49
N GLN A 712 -56.47 60.11 -17.93
CA GLN A 712 -55.25 60.18 -17.12
C GLN A 712 -55.31 59.26 -15.89
N ASN A 713 -56.46 59.19 -15.21
CA ASN A 713 -56.67 58.30 -14.07
C ASN A 713 -56.58 56.82 -14.48
N ILE A 714 -57.22 56.43 -15.59
CA ILE A 714 -57.15 55.08 -16.16
C ILE A 714 -55.71 54.72 -16.54
N ARG A 715 -54.97 55.64 -17.19
CA ARG A 715 -53.56 55.46 -17.56
C ARG A 715 -52.67 55.30 -16.32
N LEU A 716 -52.90 56.07 -15.25
CA LEU A 716 -52.16 55.94 -13.98
C LEU A 716 -52.48 54.63 -13.26
N MET A 717 -53.75 54.23 -13.20
CA MET A 717 -54.18 52.94 -12.64
C MET A 717 -53.60 51.75 -13.41
N GLN A 718 -53.48 51.86 -14.74
CA GLN A 718 -52.84 50.87 -15.58
C GLN A 718 -51.32 50.81 -15.34
N GLN A 719 -50.63 51.96 -15.24
CA GLN A 719 -49.21 52.02 -14.89
C GLN A 719 -48.91 51.47 -13.48
N LEU A 720 -49.83 51.61 -12.53
CA LEU A 720 -49.70 50.99 -11.20
C LEU A 720 -49.78 49.47 -11.31
N ARG A 721 -50.79 48.93 -12.01
CA ARG A 721 -50.89 47.47 -12.27
C ARG A 721 -49.66 46.91 -12.98
N GLU A 722 -49.15 47.60 -14.00
CA GLU A 722 -47.95 47.17 -14.74
C GLU A 722 -46.69 47.18 -13.86
N LYS A 723 -46.58 48.13 -12.91
CA LYS A 723 -45.52 48.14 -11.90
C LYS A 723 -45.69 47.03 -10.87
N ASP A 724 -46.91 46.76 -10.41
CA ASP A 724 -47.20 45.69 -9.47
C ASP A 724 -46.95 44.32 -10.08
N ASP A 725 -47.36 44.08 -11.33
CA ASP A 725 -47.03 42.87 -12.10
C ASP A 725 -45.51 42.70 -12.29
N ALA A 726 -44.78 43.79 -12.53
CA ALA A 726 -43.32 43.76 -12.60
C ALA A 726 -42.70 43.44 -11.23
N ASN A 727 -43.21 44.03 -10.15
CA ASN A 727 -42.79 43.74 -8.77
C ASN A 727 -43.06 42.28 -8.38
N PHE A 728 -44.22 41.71 -8.76
CA PHE A 728 -44.54 40.30 -8.51
C PHE A 728 -43.60 39.36 -9.30
N LYS A 729 -43.26 39.69 -10.55
CA LYS A 729 -42.27 38.93 -11.35
C LYS A 729 -40.89 38.97 -10.70
N LEU A 730 -40.38 40.17 -10.39
CA LEU A 730 -39.09 40.35 -9.72
C LEU A 730 -39.04 39.67 -8.34
N MET A 731 -40.14 39.68 -7.59
CA MET A 731 -40.24 38.97 -6.30
C MET A 731 -40.25 37.44 -6.51
N SER A 732 -40.94 36.93 -7.53
CA SER A 732 -40.91 35.50 -7.89
C SER A 732 -39.50 35.06 -8.32
N GLU A 733 -38.83 35.85 -9.16
CA GLU A 733 -37.45 35.62 -9.59
C GLU A 733 -36.47 35.68 -8.42
N ARG A 734 -36.63 36.64 -7.50
CA ARG A 734 -35.85 36.70 -6.25
C ARG A 734 -36.06 35.47 -5.36
N ILE A 735 -37.29 34.99 -5.22
CA ILE A 735 -37.59 33.76 -4.46
C ILE A 735 -36.93 32.54 -5.11
N LYS A 736 -37.08 32.39 -6.44
CA LYS A 736 -36.43 31.31 -7.20
C LYS A 736 -34.90 31.36 -7.09
N SER A 737 -34.31 32.55 -7.26
CA SER A 737 -32.87 32.77 -7.14
C SER A 737 -32.36 32.46 -5.72
N ASN A 738 -33.08 32.86 -4.68
CA ASN A 738 -32.75 32.51 -3.30
C ASN A 738 -32.84 31.00 -3.06
N GLN A 739 -33.84 30.32 -3.63
CA GLN A 739 -34.01 28.88 -3.48
C GLN A 739 -32.92 28.09 -4.23
N ILE A 740 -32.57 28.50 -5.45
CA ILE A 740 -31.43 27.95 -6.20
C ILE A 740 -30.12 28.20 -5.45
N HIS A 741 -29.91 29.40 -4.91
CA HIS A 741 -28.70 29.71 -4.13
C HIS A 741 -28.62 28.89 -2.82
N LYS A 742 -29.76 28.58 -2.20
CA LYS A 742 -29.83 27.66 -1.05
C LYS A 742 -29.42 26.24 -1.46
N LEU A 743 -29.99 25.70 -2.54
CA LEU A 743 -29.66 24.36 -3.05
C LEU A 743 -28.18 24.26 -3.44
N LEU A 744 -27.64 25.23 -4.21
CA LEU A 744 -26.22 25.28 -4.57
C LEU A 744 -25.27 25.42 -3.35
N LYS A 745 -25.77 25.97 -2.24
CA LYS A 745 -25.01 26.02 -0.98
C LYS A 745 -25.05 24.67 -0.26
N GLU A 746 -26.19 23.99 -0.26
CA GLU A 746 -26.35 22.66 0.32
C GLU A 746 -25.53 21.62 -0.48
N GLU A 747 -25.61 21.60 -1.81
CA GLU A 747 -24.75 20.80 -2.69
C GLU A 747 -23.25 21.06 -2.46
N LYS A 748 -22.86 22.33 -2.25
CA LYS A 748 -21.47 22.69 -1.93
C LYS A 748 -21.01 22.18 -0.56
N GLU A 749 -21.91 22.18 0.42
CA GLU A 749 -21.62 21.66 1.77
C GLU A 749 -21.53 20.13 1.76
N GLU A 750 -22.42 19.44 1.04
CA GLU A 750 -22.32 17.99 0.79
C GLU A 750 -21.04 17.59 0.05
N LEU A 751 -20.64 18.35 -0.98
CA LEU A 751 -19.37 18.11 -1.68
C LEU A 751 -18.14 18.38 -0.80
N ALA A 752 -18.22 19.34 0.13
CA ALA A 752 -17.15 19.58 1.10
C ALA A 752 -17.01 18.41 2.10
N ASP A 753 -18.11 17.84 2.57
CA ASP A 753 -18.11 16.66 3.44
C ASP A 753 -17.64 15.39 2.69
N GLN A 754 -17.99 15.24 1.41
CA GLN A 754 -17.44 14.18 0.55
C GLN A 754 -15.92 14.32 0.36
N LEU A 755 -15.41 15.54 0.15
CA LEU A 755 -13.97 15.80 0.08
C LEU A 755 -13.26 15.57 1.42
N LEU A 756 -13.90 15.89 2.55
CA LEU A 756 -13.35 15.68 3.89
C LEU A 756 -13.31 14.18 4.26
N THR A 757 -14.34 13.42 3.91
CA THR A 757 -14.38 11.97 4.12
C THR A 757 -13.37 11.23 3.22
N LEU A 758 -13.24 11.63 1.95
CA LEU A 758 -12.17 11.14 1.07
C LEU A 758 -10.77 11.50 1.61
N LYS A 759 -10.56 12.75 2.06
CA LYS A 759 -9.28 13.17 2.64
C LYS A 759 -8.92 12.36 3.89
N THR A 760 -9.84 12.20 4.83
CA THR A 760 -9.58 11.41 6.05
C THR A 760 -9.35 9.91 5.74
N GLN A 761 -9.98 9.37 4.69
CA GLN A 761 -9.69 8.03 4.19
C GLN A 761 -8.27 7.93 3.59
N VAL A 762 -7.82 8.94 2.83
CA VAL A 762 -6.44 9.02 2.29
C VAL A 762 -5.42 9.18 3.42
N ASP A 763 -5.67 10.05 4.39
CA ASP A 763 -4.77 10.25 5.55
C ASP A 763 -4.64 8.95 6.38
N ALA A 764 -5.73 8.18 6.53
CA ALA A 764 -5.71 6.86 7.16
C ALA A 764 -4.92 5.83 6.33
N GLN A 765 -5.07 5.81 5.00
CA GLN A 765 -4.27 4.96 4.11
C GLN A 765 -2.78 5.31 4.18
N LEU A 766 -2.42 6.60 4.17
CA LEU A 766 -1.04 7.07 4.36
C LEU A 766 -0.46 6.71 5.73
N GLN A 767 -1.30 6.58 6.78
CA GLN A 767 -0.85 6.06 8.07
C GLN A 767 -0.64 4.53 8.04
N VAL A 768 -1.40 3.79 7.23
CA VAL A 768 -1.17 2.35 7.01
C VAL A 768 0.09 2.10 6.18
N VAL A 769 0.33 2.90 5.12
CA VAL A 769 1.55 2.82 4.29
C VAL A 769 2.79 3.05 5.15
N ARG A 770 2.85 4.13 5.94
CA ARG A 770 3.98 4.40 6.85
C ARG A 770 4.26 3.27 7.84
N LYS A 771 3.23 2.61 8.36
CA LYS A 771 3.37 1.42 9.24
C LYS A 771 3.87 0.18 8.50
N LEU A 772 3.65 0.07 7.19
CA LEU A 772 4.18 -1.00 6.36
C LEU A 772 5.64 -0.72 5.96
N GLU A 773 5.97 0.51 5.59
CA GLU A 773 7.34 0.96 5.30
C GLU A 773 8.25 0.82 6.52
N GLU A 774 7.79 1.22 7.70
CA GLU A 774 8.51 1.01 8.96
C GLU A 774 8.70 -0.47 9.28
N LYS A 775 7.66 -1.30 9.06
CA LYS A 775 7.77 -2.75 9.24
C LYS A 775 8.74 -3.38 8.23
N GLU A 776 8.80 -2.89 7.00
CA GLU A 776 9.77 -3.36 6.01
C GLU A 776 11.19 -2.99 6.44
N ARG A 777 11.43 -1.75 6.90
CA ARG A 777 12.70 -1.29 7.45
C ARG A 777 13.19 -2.18 8.60
N LEU A 778 12.30 -2.55 9.53
CA LEU A 778 12.60 -3.48 10.64
C LEU A 778 12.89 -4.92 10.14
N LEU A 779 12.17 -5.40 9.12
CA LEU A 779 12.44 -6.70 8.51
C LEU A 779 13.78 -6.72 7.75
N GLN A 780 14.16 -5.62 7.09
CA GLN A 780 15.48 -5.46 6.48
C GLN A 780 16.59 -5.41 7.55
N GLY A 781 16.36 -4.75 8.69
CA GLY A 781 17.27 -4.75 9.85
C GLY A 781 17.53 -6.14 10.40
N THR A 782 16.46 -6.87 10.72
CA THR A 782 16.52 -8.25 11.25
C THR A 782 17.06 -9.27 10.24
N ILE A 783 16.87 -9.09 8.93
CA ILE A 783 17.60 -9.88 7.91
C ILE A 783 19.09 -9.56 7.98
N GLY A 784 19.46 -8.28 8.02
CA GLY A 784 20.85 -7.84 8.10
C GLY A 784 21.57 -8.26 9.39
N THR A 785 20.89 -8.48 10.51
CA THR A 785 21.48 -9.10 11.72
C THR A 785 21.67 -10.61 11.53
N ALA A 786 20.64 -11.31 11.04
CA ALA A 786 20.72 -12.75 10.77
C ALA A 786 21.81 -13.12 9.74
N GLU A 787 22.04 -12.29 8.71
CA GLU A 787 23.14 -12.47 7.75
C GLU A 787 24.52 -12.34 8.41
N ARG A 788 24.70 -11.38 9.34
CA ARG A 788 25.94 -11.22 10.12
C ARG A 788 26.17 -12.39 11.06
N GLU A 789 25.13 -12.88 11.74
CA GLU A 789 25.23 -14.09 12.57
C GLU A 789 25.58 -15.33 11.74
N LEU A 790 24.96 -15.50 10.57
CA LEU A 790 25.25 -16.61 9.66
C LEU A 790 26.70 -16.57 9.16
N ALA A 791 27.22 -15.37 8.85
CA ALA A 791 28.63 -15.20 8.47
C ALA A 791 29.58 -15.60 9.62
N LEU A 792 29.32 -15.14 10.85
CA LEU A 792 30.11 -15.50 12.04
C LEU A 792 30.04 -17.00 12.37
N ARG A 793 28.85 -17.61 12.32
CA ARG A 793 28.65 -19.05 12.52
C ARG A 793 29.37 -19.86 11.43
N THR A 794 29.39 -19.39 10.18
CA THR A 794 30.14 -20.01 9.07
C THR A 794 31.66 -19.90 9.29
N GLN A 795 32.16 -18.73 9.69
CA GLN A 795 33.57 -18.53 10.02
C GLN A 795 34.04 -19.45 11.16
N ALA A 796 33.23 -19.57 12.23
CA ALA A 796 33.51 -20.48 13.35
C ALA A 796 33.51 -21.95 12.91
N LEU A 797 32.57 -22.34 12.05
CA LEU A 797 32.48 -23.69 11.49
C LEU A 797 33.71 -24.04 10.63
N ASP A 798 34.20 -23.12 9.80
CA ASP A 798 35.41 -23.34 9.01
C ASP A 798 36.70 -23.31 9.84
N MET A 799 36.77 -22.52 10.91
CA MET A 799 37.85 -22.61 11.90
C MET A 799 37.86 -23.96 12.62
N ASN A 800 36.69 -24.51 12.95
CA ASN A 800 36.59 -25.84 13.56
C ASN A 800 36.98 -26.95 12.58
N LYS A 801 36.58 -26.86 11.29
CA LYS A 801 37.06 -27.81 10.25
C LYS A 801 38.59 -27.86 10.19
N ARG A 802 39.27 -26.71 10.19
CA ARG A 802 40.75 -26.63 10.18
C ARG A 802 41.35 -27.33 11.40
N LYS A 803 40.84 -27.04 12.60
CA LYS A 803 41.28 -27.73 13.83
C LYS A 803 41.06 -29.24 13.79
N THR A 804 39.97 -29.72 13.20
CA THR A 804 39.75 -31.16 12.99
C THR A 804 40.75 -31.75 11.98
N GLN A 805 41.07 -31.04 10.90
CA GLN A 805 42.09 -31.44 9.92
C GLN A 805 43.49 -31.47 10.54
N GLU A 806 43.88 -30.44 11.29
CA GLU A 806 45.13 -30.37 12.06
C GLU A 806 45.24 -31.54 13.06
N SER A 807 44.17 -31.80 13.81
CA SER A 807 44.10 -32.92 14.77
C SER A 807 44.17 -34.30 14.12
N THR A 808 43.57 -34.47 12.93
CA THR A 808 43.67 -35.74 12.18
C THR A 808 45.09 -35.95 11.61
N VAL A 809 45.72 -34.92 11.06
CA VAL A 809 47.12 -34.99 10.59
C VAL A 809 48.08 -35.31 11.75
N LEU A 810 47.93 -34.65 12.90
CA LEU A 810 48.72 -34.96 14.11
C LEU A 810 48.49 -36.41 14.60
N SER A 811 47.25 -36.91 14.51
CA SER A 811 46.92 -38.29 14.87
C SER A 811 47.54 -39.31 13.90
N GLU A 812 47.56 -39.00 12.61
CA GLU A 812 48.20 -39.82 11.58
C GLU A 812 49.74 -39.82 11.71
N GLU A 813 50.34 -38.67 12.04
CA GLU A 813 51.78 -38.58 12.28
C GLU A 813 52.21 -39.36 13.53
N VAL A 814 51.51 -39.19 14.66
CA VAL A 814 51.74 -39.98 15.89
C VAL A 814 51.54 -41.47 15.63
N ARG A 815 50.57 -41.85 14.80
CA ARG A 815 50.36 -43.25 14.39
C ARG A 815 51.52 -43.77 13.55
N SER A 816 52.02 -42.99 12.58
CA SER A 816 53.20 -43.36 11.80
C SER A 816 54.47 -43.45 12.65
N GLN A 817 54.62 -42.62 13.69
CA GLN A 817 55.71 -42.73 14.67
C GLN A 817 55.58 -44.02 15.49
N LEU A 818 54.36 -44.35 15.96
CA LEU A 818 54.07 -45.59 16.68
C LEU A 818 54.36 -46.83 15.84
N ASP A 819 53.92 -46.87 14.58
CA ASP A 819 54.16 -48.00 13.67
C ASP A 819 55.65 -48.17 13.38
N GLN A 820 56.40 -47.06 13.22
CA GLN A 820 57.85 -47.09 13.04
C GLN A 820 58.59 -47.57 14.30
N VAL A 821 58.11 -47.21 15.50
CA VAL A 821 58.63 -47.74 16.77
C VAL A 821 58.30 -49.22 16.93
N GLN A 822 57.10 -49.66 16.56
CA GLN A 822 56.73 -51.09 16.55
C GLN A 822 57.60 -51.89 15.58
N GLN A 823 57.92 -51.36 14.40
CA GLN A 823 58.79 -52.01 13.43
C GLN A 823 60.23 -52.18 13.97
N ARG A 824 60.80 -51.14 14.59
CA ARG A 824 62.11 -51.23 15.28
C ARG A 824 62.07 -52.20 16.47
N LEU A 825 60.97 -52.26 17.20
CA LEU A 825 60.77 -53.23 18.28
C LEU A 825 60.64 -54.67 17.73
N GLY A 826 60.16 -54.83 16.50
CA GLY A 826 60.17 -56.08 15.74
C GLY A 826 61.59 -56.55 15.44
N THR A 827 62.40 -55.73 14.76
CA THR A 827 63.77 -56.10 14.39
C THR A 827 64.63 -56.39 15.63
N VAL A 828 64.52 -55.60 16.70
CA VAL A 828 65.23 -55.86 17.97
C VAL A 828 64.77 -57.17 18.63
N ARG A 829 63.50 -57.57 18.50
CA ARG A 829 63.05 -58.89 18.98
C ARG A 829 63.63 -60.02 18.13
N GLU A 830 63.71 -59.86 16.83
CA GLU A 830 64.32 -60.83 15.91
C GLU A 830 65.82 -60.99 16.21
N GLU A 831 66.55 -59.88 16.35
CA GLU A 831 67.96 -59.87 16.80
C GLU A 831 68.15 -60.56 18.15
N VAL A 832 67.25 -60.33 19.13
CA VAL A 832 67.31 -61.00 20.44
C VAL A 832 67.04 -62.51 20.33
N ILE A 833 66.14 -62.93 19.43
CA ILE A 833 65.87 -64.34 19.15
C ILE A 833 67.09 -65.00 18.48
N GLU A 834 67.67 -64.37 17.45
CA GLU A 834 68.88 -64.88 16.79
C GLU A 834 70.09 -64.95 17.73
N ASN A 835 70.28 -63.95 18.58
CA ASN A 835 71.31 -63.96 19.62
C ASN A 835 71.06 -65.06 20.67
N SER A 836 69.81 -65.31 21.06
CA SER A 836 69.45 -66.41 21.96
C SER A 836 69.78 -67.77 21.34
N ILE A 837 69.35 -68.02 20.10
CA ILE A 837 69.64 -69.25 19.34
C ILE A 837 71.15 -69.43 19.16
N SER A 838 71.87 -68.35 18.83
CA SER A 838 73.33 -68.37 18.66
C SER A 838 74.06 -68.67 19.96
N LYS A 839 73.62 -68.10 21.08
CA LYS A 839 74.16 -68.36 22.42
C LYS A 839 73.85 -69.78 22.89
N GLU A 840 72.66 -70.31 22.60
CA GLU A 840 72.29 -71.69 22.91
C GLU A 840 73.14 -72.68 22.11
N LYS A 841 73.31 -72.44 20.80
CA LYS A 841 74.20 -73.20 19.90
C LYS A 841 75.67 -73.16 20.36
N GLN A 842 76.17 -71.99 20.79
CA GLN A 842 77.49 -71.88 21.41
C GLN A 842 77.58 -72.67 22.72
N SER A 843 76.55 -72.61 23.58
CA SER A 843 76.52 -73.38 24.84
C SER A 843 76.52 -74.89 24.61
N PHE A 844 75.82 -75.37 23.56
CA PHE A 844 75.81 -76.77 23.15
C PHE A 844 77.20 -77.22 22.65
N ASN A 845 77.83 -76.40 21.81
CA ASN A 845 79.21 -76.66 21.35
C ASN A 845 80.21 -76.65 22.51
N ALA A 846 80.07 -75.74 23.47
CA ALA A 846 80.90 -75.69 24.67
C ALA A 846 80.70 -76.92 25.56
N ARG A 847 79.45 -77.35 25.80
CA ARG A 847 79.15 -78.61 26.51
C ARG A 847 79.79 -79.81 25.83
N ARG A 848 79.66 -79.93 24.50
CA ARG A 848 80.26 -81.02 23.71
C ARG A 848 81.79 -81.03 23.81
N ALA A 849 82.43 -79.88 23.67
CA ALA A 849 83.87 -79.74 23.86
C ALA A 849 84.30 -80.10 25.29
N GLN A 850 83.52 -79.73 26.30
CA GLN A 850 83.81 -80.04 27.71
C GLN A 850 83.56 -81.52 28.06
N GLU A 851 82.59 -82.19 27.42
CA GLU A 851 82.48 -83.64 27.43
C GLU A 851 83.70 -84.32 26.79
N ASP A 852 84.18 -83.82 25.65
CA ASP A 852 85.31 -84.42 24.94
C ASP A 852 86.63 -84.19 25.71
N ILE A 853 86.82 -83.02 26.32
CA ILE A 853 87.87 -82.77 27.33
C ILE A 853 87.72 -83.76 28.51
N SER A 854 86.50 -84.04 28.97
CA SER A 854 86.27 -85.01 30.06
C SER A 854 86.57 -86.46 29.64
N LYS A 855 86.26 -86.84 28.39
CA LYS A 855 86.63 -88.13 27.79
C LYS A 855 88.15 -88.26 27.65
N LEU A 856 88.84 -87.19 27.21
CA LEU A 856 90.30 -87.14 27.12
C LEU A 856 90.98 -87.18 28.50
N ARG A 857 90.50 -86.42 29.49
CA ARG A 857 90.97 -86.51 30.89
C ARG A 857 90.81 -87.94 31.44
N ARG A 858 89.66 -88.60 31.21
CA ARG A 858 89.45 -90.01 31.60
C ARG A 858 90.37 -90.99 30.86
N LYS A 859 90.78 -90.71 29.62
CA LYS A 859 91.80 -91.50 28.89
C LYS A 859 93.20 -91.30 29.49
N ILE A 860 93.60 -90.06 29.76
CA ILE A 860 94.87 -89.72 30.43
C ILE A 860 94.95 -90.40 31.79
N GLU A 861 93.89 -90.35 32.60
CA GLU A 861 93.90 -90.97 33.93
C GLU A 861 93.98 -92.51 33.88
N LYS A 862 93.35 -93.14 32.87
CA LYS A 862 93.53 -94.57 32.61
C LYS A 862 94.96 -94.92 32.15
N ALA A 863 95.64 -94.02 31.45
CA ALA A 863 97.04 -94.19 31.04
C ALA A 863 98.03 -93.91 32.20
N LYS A 864 97.67 -93.07 33.18
CA LYS A 864 98.46 -92.81 34.39
C LYS A 864 98.44 -93.95 35.41
N LYS A 865 97.32 -94.63 35.59
CA LYS A 865 97.20 -95.71 36.60
C LYS A 865 98.27 -96.82 36.50
N PRO A 866 98.70 -97.32 35.33
CA PRO A 866 99.85 -98.23 35.26
C PRO A 866 101.21 -97.54 35.49
N ALA A 867 101.33 -96.23 35.27
CA ALA A 867 102.60 -95.50 35.44
C ALA A 867 102.95 -95.24 36.92
N GLU A 868 101.97 -95.20 37.82
CA GLU A 868 102.20 -94.96 39.26
C GLU A 868 102.50 -96.23 40.07
N THR A 869 102.36 -97.42 39.47
CA THR A 869 102.62 -98.71 40.15
C THR A 869 103.90 -99.43 39.71
N VAL A 870 104.53 -99.05 38.59
CA VAL A 870 105.80 -99.66 38.16
C VAL A 870 107.00 -98.98 38.81
N ARG A 871 107.28 -99.37 40.06
CA ARG A 871 108.64 -99.30 40.61
C ARG A 871 109.41 -100.55 40.16
N ASN A 872 110.02 -100.48 38.98
CA ASN A 872 111.20 -101.23 38.51
C ASN A 872 111.27 -101.14 36.98
N GLY A 873 112.34 -100.56 36.42
CA GLY A 873 112.59 -100.63 34.96
C GLY A 873 112.96 -102.04 34.51
N ASP A 874 113.61 -102.79 35.40
CA ASP A 874 114.07 -104.16 35.16
C ASP A 874 112.91 -105.14 34.92
N ASP A 875 111.72 -104.91 35.49
CA ASP A 875 110.58 -105.81 35.28
C ASP A 875 109.97 -105.66 33.88
N ILE A 876 109.89 -104.42 33.35
CA ILE A 876 109.51 -104.18 31.93
C ILE A 876 110.55 -104.82 31.00
N LEU A 877 111.84 -104.59 31.27
CA LEU A 877 112.92 -105.18 30.47
C LEU A 877 112.91 -106.71 30.53
N ASN A 878 112.65 -107.32 31.69
CA ASN A 878 112.51 -108.76 31.82
C ASN A 878 111.27 -109.30 31.09
N GLU A 879 110.14 -108.58 31.09
CA GLU A 879 108.94 -108.97 30.37
C GLU A 879 109.16 -108.90 28.85
N GLU A 880 109.78 -107.83 28.32
CA GLU A 880 110.20 -107.75 26.91
C GLU A 880 111.22 -108.85 26.56
N ILE A 881 112.25 -109.06 27.37
CA ILE A 881 113.25 -110.12 27.19
C ILE A 881 112.59 -111.51 27.17
N ASN A 882 111.57 -111.76 28.00
CA ASN A 882 110.83 -113.01 28.00
C ASN A 882 109.96 -113.15 26.75
N ASP A 883 109.37 -112.06 26.25
CA ASP A 883 108.61 -112.07 25.00
C ASP A 883 109.52 -112.33 23.78
N TYR A 884 110.73 -111.75 23.74
CA TYR A 884 111.76 -112.07 22.75
C TYR A 884 112.23 -113.55 22.85
N LYS A 885 112.50 -114.07 24.05
CA LYS A 885 112.82 -115.49 24.28
C LYS A 885 111.69 -116.41 23.79
N ALA A 886 110.43 -116.08 24.10
CA ALA A 886 109.26 -116.83 23.63
C ALA A 886 109.16 -116.83 22.10
N ARG A 887 109.40 -115.68 21.46
CA ARG A 887 109.44 -115.54 20.00
C ARG A 887 110.57 -116.35 19.35
N LEU A 888 111.71 -116.53 20.01
CA LEU A 888 112.85 -117.34 19.51
C LEU A 888 112.73 -118.84 19.80
N THR A 889 111.87 -119.25 20.73
CA THR A 889 111.71 -120.66 21.13
C THR A 889 110.80 -121.45 20.17
N CYS A 890 111.10 -122.74 19.96
CA CYS A 890 110.37 -123.64 19.07
C CYS A 890 108.95 -123.97 19.59
N PRO A 891 107.86 -123.62 18.86
CA PRO A 891 106.48 -123.87 19.29
C PRO A 891 106.05 -125.35 19.39
N CYS A 892 106.94 -126.29 19.08
CA CYS A 892 106.68 -127.73 19.15
C CYS A 892 107.25 -128.41 20.39
N CYS A 893 108.08 -127.72 21.17
CA CYS A 893 108.63 -128.24 22.42
C CYS A 893 108.82 -127.18 23.52
N ASN A 894 108.64 -125.89 23.21
CA ASN A 894 108.74 -124.74 24.11
C ASN A 894 110.02 -124.70 24.97
N SER A 895 111.12 -125.29 24.47
CA SER A 895 112.38 -125.48 25.20
C SER A 895 113.65 -125.24 24.39
N ARG A 896 113.65 -125.63 23.10
CA ARG A 896 114.79 -125.42 22.19
C ARG A 896 114.57 -124.20 21.31
N VAL A 897 115.64 -123.45 21.04
CA VAL A 897 115.65 -122.31 20.10
C VAL A 897 115.32 -122.78 18.68
N LYS A 898 114.76 -121.89 17.86
CA LYS A 898 114.46 -122.11 16.44
C LYS A 898 115.73 -122.17 15.58
N ASP A 899 116.21 -123.38 15.26
CA ASP A 899 117.39 -123.62 14.41
C ASP A 899 117.08 -124.38 13.09
N ALA A 900 115.83 -124.48 12.66
CA ALA A 900 115.48 -125.11 11.37
C ALA A 900 114.25 -124.51 10.69
N VAL A 901 114.34 -124.28 9.38
CA VAL A 901 113.24 -123.78 8.53
C VAL A 901 112.67 -124.88 7.64
N LEU A 902 111.35 -124.91 7.49
CA LEU A 902 110.67 -125.65 6.42
C LEU A 902 110.63 -124.78 5.16
N THR A 903 111.41 -125.09 4.13
CA THR A 903 111.57 -124.24 2.94
C THR A 903 110.27 -124.03 2.18
N LYS A 904 109.36 -125.01 2.19
CA LYS A 904 108.03 -124.93 1.55
C LYS A 904 107.04 -123.94 2.19
N CYS A 905 107.27 -123.46 3.40
CA CYS A 905 106.35 -122.54 4.07
C CYS A 905 107.02 -121.52 5.00
N PHE A 906 108.35 -121.42 4.95
CA PHE A 906 109.22 -120.52 5.73
C PHE A 906 108.96 -120.51 7.26
N HIS A 907 108.33 -121.56 7.78
CA HIS A 907 108.07 -121.70 9.20
C HIS A 907 109.26 -122.32 9.92
N VAL A 908 109.71 -121.64 10.97
CA VAL A 908 110.91 -121.99 11.73
C VAL A 908 110.56 -122.69 13.05
N PHE A 909 111.23 -123.79 13.31
CA PHE A 909 111.13 -124.67 14.48
C PHE A 909 112.56 -125.07 14.92
N CYS A 910 112.72 -125.97 15.88
CA CYS A 910 114.03 -126.59 16.13
C CYS A 910 114.21 -127.86 15.26
N PHE A 911 115.44 -128.11 14.83
CA PHE A 911 115.80 -129.18 13.89
C PHE A 911 115.38 -130.55 14.40
N GLU A 912 115.49 -130.80 15.70
CA GLU A 912 115.06 -132.06 16.33
C GLU A 912 113.56 -132.30 16.24
N CYS A 913 112.72 -131.27 16.38
CA CYS A 913 111.27 -131.41 16.24
C CYS A 913 110.85 -131.61 14.78
N VAL A 914 111.55 -131.00 13.82
CA VAL A 914 111.31 -131.22 12.39
C VAL A 914 111.75 -132.62 11.98
N LYS A 915 112.97 -133.02 12.36
CA LYS A 915 113.53 -134.35 12.07
C LYS A 915 112.68 -135.47 12.69
N THR A 916 112.30 -135.35 13.97
CA THR A 916 111.43 -136.33 14.63
C THR A 916 110.10 -136.50 13.90
N ARG A 917 109.48 -135.42 13.40
CA ARG A 917 108.26 -135.49 12.57
C ARG A 917 108.51 -136.09 11.18
N TYR A 918 109.68 -135.86 10.58
CA TYR A 918 110.04 -136.49 9.31
C TYR A 918 110.25 -138.01 9.43
N ASP A 919 110.95 -138.44 10.48
CA ASP A 919 111.30 -139.83 10.78
C ASP A 919 110.07 -140.64 11.22
N THR A 920 109.22 -140.08 12.09
CA THR A 920 107.92 -140.67 12.49
C THR A 920 106.84 -140.60 11.40
N ARG A 921 107.20 -140.20 10.17
CA ARG A 921 106.32 -140.03 8.99
C ARG A 921 105.20 -138.99 9.15
N GLN A 922 105.16 -138.23 10.25
CA GLN A 922 104.24 -137.10 10.48
C GLN A 922 104.65 -135.83 9.70
N ARG A 923 104.81 -135.99 8.38
CA ARG A 923 105.46 -135.07 7.42
C ARG A 923 104.60 -133.85 7.04
N LYS A 924 104.00 -133.18 8.04
CA LYS A 924 103.23 -131.94 7.89
C LYS A 924 103.71 -130.86 8.84
N CYS A 925 103.78 -129.63 8.35
CA CYS A 925 104.21 -128.45 9.09
C CYS A 925 103.33 -128.23 10.35
N PRO A 926 103.91 -128.13 11.55
CA PRO A 926 103.16 -127.93 12.79
C PRO A 926 102.23 -126.70 12.81
N LYS A 927 102.57 -125.64 12.06
CA LYS A 927 101.86 -124.34 12.09
C LYS A 927 100.88 -124.13 10.93
N CYS A 928 101.03 -124.81 9.80
CA CYS A 928 100.18 -124.62 8.61
C CYS A 928 99.80 -125.92 7.87
N ASN A 929 100.13 -127.10 8.42
CA ASN A 929 99.83 -128.42 7.88
C ASN A 929 100.37 -128.76 6.47
N ALA A 930 101.11 -127.85 5.82
CA ALA A 930 101.78 -128.09 4.54
C ALA A 930 102.74 -129.29 4.60
N ALA A 931 102.72 -130.15 3.58
CA ALA A 931 103.50 -131.38 3.55
C ALA A 931 104.97 -131.14 3.14
N PHE A 932 105.91 -131.83 3.79
CA PHE A 932 107.35 -131.66 3.57
C PHE A 932 108.12 -133.00 3.51
N GLY A 933 109.06 -133.10 2.58
CA GLY A 933 109.94 -134.23 2.31
C GLY A 933 111.38 -134.01 2.78
N ALA A 934 112.29 -134.89 2.34
CA ALA A 934 113.69 -134.92 2.81
C ALA A 934 114.45 -133.60 2.56
N ASN A 935 114.22 -132.98 1.41
CA ASN A 935 114.93 -131.77 0.97
C ASN A 935 114.20 -130.48 1.39
N ASP A 936 113.04 -130.58 2.04
CA ASP A 936 112.16 -129.45 2.35
C ASP A 936 112.41 -128.85 3.74
N PHE A 937 113.46 -129.29 4.44
CA PHE A 937 113.87 -128.73 5.73
C PHE A 937 115.38 -128.56 5.82
N HIS A 938 115.81 -127.38 6.28
CA HIS A 938 117.22 -127.03 6.41
C HIS A 938 117.49 -126.43 7.78
N ARG A 939 118.69 -126.70 8.32
CA ARG A 939 119.15 -126.05 9.55
C ARG A 939 119.48 -124.59 9.23
N ILE A 940 119.09 -123.68 10.12
CA ILE A 940 119.47 -122.27 10.04
C ILE A 940 120.20 -121.88 11.32
N TYR A 941 121.11 -120.93 11.19
CA TYR A 941 121.84 -120.34 12.30
C TYR A 941 121.26 -118.94 12.53
N ILE A 942 120.86 -118.67 13.77
CA ILE A 942 120.47 -117.34 14.23
C ILE A 942 121.58 -116.91 15.18
N GLU A 943 122.29 -115.86 14.81
CA GLU A 943 123.27 -115.15 15.64
C GLU A 943 122.57 -114.05 16.46
#